data_AF-A0A937QMB9-F1
#
_entry.id   AF-A0A937QMB9-F1
#
_cell.length_a   1.000
_cell.length_b   1.000
_cell.length_c   1.000
_cell.angle_alpha   90.00
_cell.angle_beta   90.00
_cell.angle_gamma   90.00
#
_symmetry.space_group_name_H-M   'P 1'
#
loop_
_entity.id
_entity.type
_entity.pdbx_description
1 polymer ?
#
loop_
_entity_poly.entity_id
_entity_poly.type
_entity_poly.pdbx_seq_one_letter_code
_entity_poly.pdbx_strand_id
1 'polypeptide(L)'
;MYKKLARLILVVLVLGLVGNALAADVSWDDDGTDNLWSTAANWSSDTVPTAGDDAIIEMDPGATIDATVTADALNVRIADAAGSTGRVVMTGGSLTVHQTGGGGPGLWISNRGTGYFDMSGGTIVAEHVYLPRNSPGKGYMTMSGGTITTGQSLTLGLHDGEYGELNMSGGTINVGTMFRCPDVGQAVLNMSGGTINVSGTFFIVRRGNSGGATTAGHVQLDGGTITADDLEMDPENSGRPATMDITGGILVINGDKTDKINRYVANGWISAFGSGGGGVNVGLAGLNTVVSAGLSWNPSPKDGATDVPVDAILSWSSGFHAVKHDVYFGTSFDDVNSATATTDPAGVYMGSQNVNTYETARLEMSRTYYWRIDDVGAPPDNAISKGSVWQFTAEPFAYPIAGENISATASSSNSAEEGPENTVNGSGLSDDRHSSTLADMWLTSSGEPGSAWIQYEFDRPYKLHQMQVWNYNGSMVLTSYGLKEVTIEYSTDATNWTQLGNVSELAQASGAADYAHNTTVAFDGVPAKYVKLTANSNWGGGVFDRYGLSEVRFLYIPLRAREPQPDSTATDVGPDVTLRWRVGREAAEHNVYIGTDEQAVADGTVPVSVVTEARDLISLDLGQTYYWKVSEVNIAETPAMLEGDIWSFTTRDFVVVDDFESYNDIPVEEEGSNPVYATWADGFDNPSANGSTIGYVEAFQPSMETRIVHGASQSVPFLYDNNFKYSEAVLLLSPPQDWTEHGVKVLSLYFHGDPENSVEQMYVKVNGSKVLYDGDSTDMKPADIMHIERGLWKLWNIDLASFGVDLQSITKLAIGFGDETNLTAGGSGVVYFDDIRLYPSAPEPPEEIWLEAEAASTMGASLRIYDDPTSSGGQHIGSEDGDGDDNSTPPGVEWIAAYNFDVAGGTYKILFRAQQANSDSFWVRIPSATSQNLEDQDLPGTGWVRFDAMDVPRGEWGWDEVYSEMSRGMQVYEVMSYTLPAGAHTLEIAKREDGVLLDAIVITDDVD
;
A
#
# COMPACT_ATOMS: atom_id res chain seq x y z
N MET A 1 -5.33 -6.08 75.29
CA MET A 1 -4.74 -5.85 73.96
C MET A 1 -3.99 -7.06 73.37
N TYR A 2 -4.22 -8.27 73.88
CA TYR A 2 -3.54 -9.53 73.50
C TYR A 2 -4.42 -10.46 72.62
N LYS A 3 -5.26 -9.92 71.73
CA LYS A 3 -6.18 -10.73 70.89
C LYS A 3 -6.33 -10.26 69.43
N LYS A 4 -5.50 -9.33 68.95
CA LYS A 4 -5.52 -8.88 67.53
C LYS A 4 -4.20 -9.07 66.76
N LEU A 5 -3.13 -9.55 67.40
CA LEU A 5 -1.85 -9.82 66.73
C LEU A 5 -1.66 -11.30 66.30
N ALA A 6 -2.56 -12.21 66.72
CA ALA A 6 -2.45 -13.65 66.46
C ALA A 6 -3.26 -14.17 65.24
N ARG A 7 -3.96 -13.28 64.51
CA ARG A 7 -4.69 -13.64 63.28
C ARG A 7 -4.05 -13.14 61.98
N LEU A 8 -3.00 -12.31 62.06
CA LEU A 8 -2.27 -11.85 60.88
C LEU A 8 -1.09 -12.77 60.52
N ILE A 9 -0.66 -13.66 61.42
CA ILE A 9 0.45 -14.59 61.22
C ILE A 9 -0.01 -15.95 60.65
N LEU A 10 -1.31 -16.21 60.56
CA LEU A 10 -1.86 -17.46 59.99
C LEU A 10 -2.50 -17.31 58.60
N VAL A 11 -2.66 -16.07 58.10
CA VAL A 11 -3.16 -15.81 56.73
C VAL A 11 -2.00 -15.49 55.75
N VAL A 12 -0.81 -15.17 56.27
CA VAL A 12 0.38 -14.86 55.47
C VAL A 12 1.23 -16.11 55.15
N LEU A 13 0.84 -17.31 55.61
CA LEU A 13 1.55 -18.56 55.33
C LEU A 13 0.79 -19.54 54.42
N VAL A 14 -0.32 -19.12 53.80
CA VAL A 14 -1.11 -19.95 52.84
C VAL A 14 -1.33 -19.26 51.49
N LEU A 15 -0.77 -18.06 51.24
CA LEU A 15 -0.87 -17.38 49.95
C LEU A 15 0.49 -17.01 49.32
N GLY A 16 1.57 -17.58 49.83
CA GLY A 16 2.93 -17.40 49.30
C GLY A 16 3.55 -18.72 48.86
N LEU A 17 2.91 -19.39 47.91
CA LEU A 17 3.46 -20.51 47.12
C LEU A 17 2.56 -20.67 45.89
N VAL A 18 2.52 -19.64 45.04
CA VAL A 18 2.30 -19.91 43.62
C VAL A 18 3.62 -20.52 43.18
N GLY A 19 3.74 -21.85 43.32
CA GLY A 19 4.78 -22.55 42.57
C GLY A 19 4.53 -22.21 41.11
N ASN A 20 5.55 -21.75 40.41
CA ASN A 20 5.54 -21.81 38.95
C ASN A 20 5.18 -23.26 38.60
N ALA A 21 3.95 -23.49 38.15
CA ALA A 21 3.61 -24.78 37.57
C ALA A 21 4.54 -24.90 36.37
N LEU A 22 5.42 -25.89 36.39
CA LEU A 22 6.18 -26.25 35.21
C LEU A 22 5.17 -26.65 34.15
N ALA A 23 5.43 -26.30 32.89
CA ALA A 23 4.61 -26.73 31.78
C ALA A 23 4.43 -28.25 31.82
N ALA A 24 3.21 -28.74 31.61
CA ALA A 24 2.99 -30.17 31.52
C ALA A 24 3.35 -30.63 30.10
N ASP A 25 4.17 -31.67 29.99
CA ASP A 25 4.40 -32.34 28.72
C ASP A 25 3.18 -33.19 28.38
N VAL A 26 2.49 -32.85 27.29
CA VAL A 26 1.31 -33.54 26.77
C VAL A 26 1.68 -34.13 25.42
N SER A 27 1.97 -35.43 25.40
CA SER A 27 2.42 -36.14 24.21
C SER A 27 1.23 -36.66 23.39
N TRP A 28 1.31 -36.50 22.07
CA TRP A 28 0.42 -37.14 21.11
C TRP A 28 0.63 -38.65 21.13
N ASP A 29 -0.44 -39.42 21.29
CA ASP A 29 -0.40 -40.88 21.32
C ASP A 29 -1.39 -41.56 20.36
N ASP A 30 -2.24 -40.79 19.67
CA ASP A 30 -3.17 -41.28 18.63
C ASP A 30 -4.19 -42.31 19.15
N ASP A 31 -4.55 -42.27 20.44
CA ASP A 31 -5.45 -43.24 21.08
C ASP A 31 -6.96 -42.97 20.81
N GLY A 32 -7.30 -41.86 20.17
CA GLY A 32 -8.69 -41.46 19.84
C GLY A 32 -9.24 -42.03 18.53
N THR A 33 -10.37 -41.47 18.07
CA THR A 33 -11.10 -41.97 16.87
C THR A 33 -10.80 -41.22 15.59
N ASP A 34 -10.02 -40.14 15.68
CA ASP A 34 -9.64 -39.23 14.61
C ASP A 34 -8.24 -38.71 14.90
N ASN A 35 -7.68 -37.89 14.00
CA ASN A 35 -6.35 -37.31 14.19
C ASN A 35 -6.43 -35.84 14.63
N LEU A 36 -7.56 -35.37 15.17
CA LEU A 36 -7.75 -33.94 15.46
C LEU A 36 -7.03 -33.55 16.75
N TRP A 37 -6.34 -32.40 16.73
CA TRP A 37 -5.71 -31.81 17.91
C TRP A 37 -6.70 -31.64 19.07
N SER A 38 -7.96 -31.28 18.76
CA SER A 38 -9.01 -31.03 19.74
C SER A 38 -9.56 -32.29 20.41
N THR A 39 -9.19 -33.48 19.97
CA THR A 39 -9.67 -34.74 20.53
C THR A 39 -8.79 -35.12 21.71
N ALA A 40 -9.33 -34.97 22.92
CA ALA A 40 -8.58 -35.18 24.16
C ALA A 40 -7.95 -36.59 24.28
N ALA A 41 -8.60 -37.61 23.72
CA ALA A 41 -8.13 -38.99 23.71
C ALA A 41 -6.91 -39.24 22.79
N ASN A 42 -6.51 -38.27 21.96
CA ASN A 42 -5.28 -38.36 21.15
C ASN A 42 -4.03 -37.89 21.90
N TRP A 43 -4.19 -37.51 23.17
CA TRP A 43 -3.14 -37.00 24.03
C TRP A 43 -3.00 -37.88 25.27
N SER A 44 -1.77 -38.18 25.65
CA SER A 44 -1.38 -39.07 26.76
C SER A 44 -1.95 -38.76 28.15
N SER A 45 -2.52 -37.57 28.35
CA SER A 45 -3.20 -37.18 29.58
C SER A 45 -4.74 -37.26 29.49
N ASP A 46 -5.28 -37.73 28.36
CA ASP A 46 -6.70 -37.61 27.99
C ASP A 46 -7.20 -36.16 28.07
N THR A 47 -6.31 -35.18 27.80
CA THR A 47 -6.60 -33.75 27.80
C THR A 47 -5.88 -33.06 26.67
N VAL A 48 -6.57 -32.15 25.97
CA VAL A 48 -5.97 -31.30 24.94
C VAL A 48 -4.96 -30.33 25.56
N PRO A 49 -3.78 -30.11 24.95
CA PRO A 49 -2.83 -29.09 25.40
C PRO A 49 -3.46 -27.70 25.49
N THR A 50 -3.01 -26.92 26.46
CA THR A 50 -3.41 -25.53 26.69
C THR A 50 -2.19 -24.60 26.61
N ALA A 51 -2.40 -23.28 26.72
CA ALA A 51 -1.35 -22.26 26.76
C ALA A 51 -0.25 -22.50 27.82
N GLY A 52 -0.51 -23.36 28.81
CA GLY A 52 0.46 -23.75 29.84
C GLY A 52 1.21 -25.05 29.57
N ASP A 53 0.91 -25.78 28.48
CA ASP A 53 1.37 -27.14 28.25
C ASP A 53 2.28 -27.26 27.01
N ASP A 54 3.26 -28.15 27.07
CA ASP A 54 4.11 -28.49 25.94
C ASP A 54 3.47 -29.63 25.15
N ALA A 55 3.01 -29.35 23.94
CA ALA A 55 2.49 -30.35 23.02
C ALA A 55 3.64 -31.06 22.30
N ILE A 56 3.78 -32.37 22.51
CA ILE A 56 4.89 -33.17 21.97
C ILE A 56 4.34 -34.16 20.93
N ILE A 57 4.79 -34.06 19.67
CA ILE A 57 4.33 -34.91 18.55
C ILE A 57 5.50 -35.71 17.99
N GLU A 58 5.52 -37.01 18.26
CA GLU A 58 6.64 -37.94 17.99
C GLU A 58 6.28 -39.06 17.01
N MET A 59 5.20 -38.88 16.24
CA MET A 59 4.71 -39.88 15.27
C MET A 59 4.17 -39.26 13.98
N ASP A 60 4.15 -40.10 12.94
CA ASP A 60 3.52 -39.87 11.63
C ASP A 60 2.62 -41.09 11.32
N PRO A 61 1.29 -40.94 11.22
CA PRO A 61 0.55 -39.67 11.27
C PRO A 61 0.61 -39.01 12.66
N GLY A 62 0.50 -37.69 12.68
CA GLY A 62 0.39 -36.92 13.92
C GLY A 62 -0.82 -36.00 13.88
N ALA A 63 -0.78 -34.93 14.69
CA ALA A 63 -1.93 -34.08 14.92
C ALA A 63 -2.40 -33.32 13.68
N THR A 64 -3.72 -33.22 13.51
CA THR A 64 -4.41 -32.45 12.47
C THR A 64 -5.12 -31.24 13.08
N ILE A 65 -4.91 -30.07 12.49
CA ILE A 65 -5.60 -28.82 12.80
C ILE A 65 -6.41 -28.43 11.58
N ASP A 66 -7.71 -28.72 11.60
CA ASP A 66 -8.63 -28.33 10.53
C ASP A 66 -9.42 -27.07 10.88
N ALA A 67 -10.34 -26.65 10.01
CA ALA A 67 -11.16 -25.46 10.19
C ALA A 67 -11.96 -25.42 11.51
N THR A 68 -12.15 -26.55 12.18
CA THR A 68 -12.92 -26.66 13.44
C THR A 68 -12.04 -26.59 14.68
N VAL A 69 -10.72 -26.62 14.52
CA VAL A 69 -9.75 -26.72 15.63
C VAL A 69 -9.19 -25.36 16.02
N THR A 70 -9.30 -25.05 17.31
CA THR A 70 -8.54 -23.99 18.00
C THR A 70 -7.50 -24.65 18.89
N ALA A 71 -6.28 -24.76 18.40
CA ALA A 71 -5.14 -25.33 19.11
C ALA A 71 -4.38 -24.26 19.90
N ASP A 72 -3.94 -24.66 21.09
CA ASP A 72 -3.24 -23.80 22.02
C ASP A 72 -2.14 -24.62 22.71
N ALA A 73 -0.93 -24.07 22.84
CA ALA A 73 0.17 -24.71 23.54
C ALA A 73 1.16 -23.67 24.06
N LEU A 74 1.89 -24.00 25.13
CA LEU A 74 3.12 -23.28 25.48
C LEU A 74 4.21 -23.54 24.43
N ASN A 75 4.47 -24.80 24.11
CA ASN A 75 5.35 -25.21 23.02
C ASN A 75 4.67 -26.23 22.12
N VAL A 76 5.01 -26.21 20.84
CA VAL A 76 4.70 -27.34 19.94
C VAL A 76 6.01 -27.95 19.49
N ARG A 77 6.30 -29.15 19.98
CA ARG A 77 7.57 -29.87 19.73
C ARG A 77 7.30 -31.07 18.86
N ILE A 78 7.57 -30.92 17.56
CA ILE A 78 7.48 -32.01 16.60
C ILE A 78 8.83 -32.71 16.58
N ALA A 79 8.85 -34.04 16.63
CA ALA A 79 10.09 -34.83 16.63
C ALA A 79 11.11 -34.36 17.70
N ASP A 80 10.70 -34.41 18.97
CA ASP A 80 11.48 -33.86 20.10
C ASP A 80 12.78 -34.67 20.34
N ALA A 81 12.71 -35.99 20.21
CA ALA A 81 13.80 -36.92 20.43
C ALA A 81 14.68 -37.19 19.20
N ALA A 82 15.98 -37.44 19.42
CA ALA A 82 16.88 -37.80 18.32
C ALA A 82 16.47 -39.14 17.67
N GLY A 83 16.28 -39.14 16.36
CA GLY A 83 15.88 -40.31 15.58
C GLY A 83 14.37 -40.58 15.53
N SER A 84 13.54 -39.76 16.19
CA SER A 84 12.09 -39.82 16.04
C SER A 84 11.60 -39.14 14.77
N THR A 85 10.32 -39.32 14.44
CA THR A 85 9.66 -38.64 13.32
C THR A 85 8.29 -38.17 13.77
N GLY A 86 7.99 -36.90 13.57
CA GLY A 86 6.71 -36.29 13.93
C GLY A 86 6.12 -35.52 12.76
N ARG A 87 4.79 -35.46 12.66
CA ARG A 87 4.08 -34.69 11.63
C ARG A 87 2.90 -33.91 12.19
N VAL A 88 2.71 -32.69 11.72
CA VAL A 88 1.47 -31.93 11.91
C VAL A 88 0.90 -31.54 10.56
N VAL A 89 -0.41 -31.69 10.40
CA VAL A 89 -1.13 -31.29 9.18
C VAL A 89 -2.14 -30.20 9.55
N MET A 90 -2.08 -29.06 8.88
CA MET A 90 -2.97 -27.93 9.10
C MET A 90 -3.70 -27.58 7.80
N THR A 91 -5.01 -27.79 7.78
CA THR A 91 -5.89 -27.48 6.63
C THR A 91 -6.78 -26.26 6.89
N GLY A 92 -6.86 -25.80 8.14
CA GLY A 92 -7.65 -24.66 8.58
C GLY A 92 -7.36 -24.34 10.05
N GLY A 93 -8.30 -23.67 10.73
CA GLY A 93 -8.27 -23.48 12.18
C GLY A 93 -7.21 -22.47 12.64
N SER A 94 -6.87 -22.53 13.93
CA SER A 94 -5.87 -21.66 14.54
C SER A 94 -4.94 -22.42 15.48
N LEU A 95 -3.66 -22.07 15.49
CA LEU A 95 -2.67 -22.52 16.46
C LEU A 95 -2.02 -21.30 17.13
N THR A 96 -2.17 -21.16 18.44
CA THR A 96 -1.44 -20.16 19.22
C THR A 96 -0.37 -20.85 20.06
N VAL A 97 0.89 -20.41 19.93
CA VAL A 97 2.02 -20.89 20.73
C VAL A 97 2.52 -19.78 21.63
N HIS A 98 2.36 -19.96 22.95
CA HIS A 98 2.50 -18.89 23.95
C HIS A 98 3.92 -18.69 24.48
N GLN A 99 4.20 -17.46 24.92
CA GLN A 99 5.50 -16.97 25.38
C GLN A 99 5.73 -17.14 26.90
N THR A 100 6.96 -17.49 27.31
CA THR A 100 7.45 -17.36 28.72
C THR A 100 8.89 -16.83 28.86
N GLY A 101 9.40 -16.02 27.92
CA GLY A 101 10.66 -15.25 28.09
C GLY A 101 11.84 -15.59 27.16
N GLY A 102 12.97 -14.89 27.35
CA GLY A 102 14.07 -14.72 26.37
C GLY A 102 14.77 -16.01 25.88
N GLY A 103 14.71 -16.24 24.57
CA GLY A 103 15.24 -17.42 23.87
C GLY A 103 14.35 -18.68 23.95
N GLY A 104 13.12 -18.51 24.47
CA GLY A 104 12.22 -19.55 24.98
C GLY A 104 11.23 -20.16 23.97
N PRO A 105 9.98 -20.45 24.41
CA PRO A 105 9.08 -21.39 23.77
C PRO A 105 8.65 -21.01 22.34
N GLY A 106 8.30 -22.01 21.53
CA GLY A 106 7.90 -21.78 20.14
C GLY A 106 7.40 -23.02 19.42
N LEU A 107 7.15 -22.87 18.13
CA LEU A 107 6.81 -23.97 17.23
C LEU A 107 8.10 -24.59 16.69
N TRP A 108 8.43 -25.80 17.14
CA TRP A 108 9.65 -26.52 16.78
C TRP A 108 9.26 -27.63 15.79
N ILE A 109 9.38 -27.34 14.50
CA ILE A 109 9.21 -28.31 13.43
C ILE A 109 10.51 -29.10 13.36
N SER A 110 10.58 -30.14 14.19
CA SER A 110 11.80 -30.78 14.68
C SER A 110 12.46 -30.04 15.84
N ASN A 111 12.63 -30.75 16.97
CA ASN A 111 13.65 -30.41 17.94
C ASN A 111 14.97 -31.12 17.64
N ARG A 112 14.99 -32.47 17.64
CA ARG A 112 16.19 -33.29 17.42
C ARG A 112 15.98 -34.45 16.43
N GLY A 113 14.72 -34.79 16.13
CA GLY A 113 14.34 -35.84 15.18
C GLY A 113 14.07 -35.28 13.78
N THR A 114 13.20 -35.94 13.02
CA THR A 114 12.73 -35.46 11.72
C THR A 114 11.28 -34.98 11.81
N GLY A 115 11.06 -33.68 11.69
CA GLY A 115 9.73 -33.07 11.84
C GLY A 115 9.17 -32.60 10.49
N TYR A 116 7.88 -32.85 10.28
CA TYR A 116 7.13 -32.39 9.11
C TYR A 116 5.96 -31.50 9.53
N PHE A 117 5.76 -30.39 8.82
CA PHE A 117 4.57 -29.54 8.98
C PHE A 117 3.98 -29.23 7.60
N ASP A 118 2.76 -29.69 7.34
CA ASP A 118 2.07 -29.40 6.08
C ASP A 118 0.91 -28.46 6.32
N MET A 119 0.93 -27.29 5.69
CA MET A 119 -0.05 -26.23 5.86
C MET A 119 -0.71 -25.87 4.53
N SER A 120 -2.04 -25.96 4.46
CA SER A 120 -2.83 -25.55 3.30
C SER A 120 -3.87 -24.48 3.61
N GLY A 121 -4.05 -24.14 4.89
CA GLY A 121 -4.98 -23.11 5.38
C GLY A 121 -4.79 -22.87 6.89
N GLY A 122 -5.56 -21.94 7.45
CA GLY A 122 -5.55 -21.63 8.89
C GLY A 122 -4.54 -20.56 9.32
N THR A 123 -4.46 -20.31 10.63
CA THR A 123 -3.62 -19.25 11.22
C THR A 123 -2.70 -19.77 12.33
N ILE A 124 -1.41 -19.42 12.27
CA ILE A 124 -0.43 -19.70 13.34
C ILE A 124 0.02 -18.37 13.92
N VAL A 125 0.00 -18.26 15.24
CA VAL A 125 0.62 -17.16 15.99
C VAL A 125 1.63 -17.76 16.95
N ALA A 126 2.89 -17.38 16.82
CA ALA A 126 3.98 -17.80 17.69
C ALA A 126 4.99 -16.66 17.85
N GLU A 127 5.89 -16.70 18.82
CA GLU A 127 7.04 -15.76 18.77
C GLU A 127 8.15 -16.27 17.86
N HIS A 128 8.42 -17.58 17.96
CA HIS A 128 9.49 -18.24 17.26
C HIS A 128 9.00 -19.50 16.56
N VAL A 129 9.44 -19.67 15.33
CA VAL A 129 9.27 -20.89 14.54
C VAL A 129 10.65 -21.40 14.14
N TYR A 130 10.92 -22.68 14.40
CA TYR A 130 12.24 -23.30 14.19
C TYR A 130 12.14 -24.56 13.35
N LEU A 131 12.99 -24.66 12.32
CA LEU A 131 13.16 -25.83 11.44
C LEU A 131 14.65 -26.16 11.31
N PRO A 132 15.26 -26.96 12.18
CA PRO A 132 14.84 -27.39 13.52
C PRO A 132 15.32 -26.43 14.62
N ARG A 133 15.09 -26.79 15.90
CA ARG A 133 15.56 -26.04 17.09
C ARG A 133 16.91 -26.50 17.67
N ASN A 134 17.24 -27.79 17.60
CA ASN A 134 18.46 -28.36 18.18
C ASN A 134 19.10 -29.47 17.30
N SER A 135 20.41 -29.66 17.44
CA SER A 135 21.15 -30.69 16.71
C SER A 135 20.81 -32.08 17.27
N PRO A 136 20.64 -33.13 16.41
CA PRO A 136 20.86 -33.18 14.97
C PRO A 136 19.56 -33.06 14.13
N GLY A 137 18.63 -32.18 14.51
CA GLY A 137 17.29 -32.12 13.94
C GLY A 137 17.23 -31.88 12.44
N LYS A 138 16.11 -32.30 11.84
CA LYS A 138 15.74 -32.00 10.46
C LYS A 138 14.29 -31.54 10.39
N GLY A 139 14.05 -30.30 10.00
CA GLY A 139 12.70 -29.73 9.89
C GLY A 139 12.31 -29.53 8.43
N TYR A 140 11.13 -30.00 8.05
CA TYR A 140 10.55 -29.82 6.72
C TYR A 140 9.17 -29.19 6.86
N MET A 141 8.92 -28.14 6.08
CA MET A 141 7.61 -27.51 6.01
C MET A 141 7.16 -27.36 4.57
N THR A 142 5.90 -27.71 4.32
CA THR A 142 5.22 -27.46 3.05
C THR A 142 4.06 -26.50 3.30
N MET A 143 4.00 -25.38 2.57
CA MET A 143 2.95 -24.38 2.71
C MET A 143 2.33 -24.05 1.35
N SER A 144 1.02 -24.29 1.20
CA SER A 144 0.24 -23.89 0.02
C SER A 144 -0.83 -22.85 0.31
N GLY A 145 -1.06 -22.52 1.58
CA GLY A 145 -2.05 -21.53 2.02
C GLY A 145 -1.99 -21.26 3.54
N GLY A 146 -2.83 -20.34 4.02
CA GLY A 146 -2.89 -19.92 5.42
C GLY A 146 -1.87 -18.84 5.81
N THR A 147 -1.85 -18.47 7.09
CA THR A 147 -1.03 -17.37 7.63
C THR A 147 -0.21 -17.79 8.84
N ILE A 148 1.07 -17.47 8.85
CA ILE A 148 1.96 -17.62 10.01
C ILE A 148 2.39 -16.23 10.43
N THR A 149 2.20 -15.87 11.70
CA THR A 149 2.70 -14.63 12.27
C THR A 149 3.66 -14.97 13.39
N THR A 150 4.91 -14.54 13.24
CA THR A 150 5.94 -14.68 14.26
C THR A 150 6.25 -13.33 14.88
N GLY A 151 6.21 -13.22 16.20
CA GLY A 151 6.58 -11.99 16.91
C GLY A 151 8.08 -11.64 16.77
N GLN A 152 8.97 -12.64 16.67
CA GLN A 152 10.40 -12.41 16.50
C GLN A 152 11.02 -13.09 15.29
N SER A 153 11.01 -14.43 15.23
CA SER A 153 11.86 -15.11 14.25
C SER A 153 11.30 -16.39 13.67
N LEU A 154 11.55 -16.59 12.38
CA LEU A 154 11.49 -17.89 11.73
C LEU A 154 12.91 -18.29 11.32
N THR A 155 13.38 -19.45 11.79
CA THR A 155 14.76 -19.92 11.55
C THR A 155 14.78 -21.29 10.93
N LEU A 156 15.47 -21.40 9.79
CA LEU A 156 15.83 -22.65 9.13
C LEU A 156 17.27 -23.00 9.50
N GLY A 157 17.52 -24.05 10.27
CA GLY A 157 18.87 -24.46 10.70
C GLY A 157 19.53 -23.50 11.70
N LEU A 158 19.14 -23.58 12.97
CA LEU A 158 19.63 -22.71 14.03
C LEU A 158 21.06 -23.03 14.48
N HIS A 159 21.41 -24.31 14.62
CA HIS A 159 22.74 -24.77 15.08
C HIS A 159 23.46 -25.67 14.08
N ASP A 160 24.73 -25.97 14.38
CA ASP A 160 25.58 -26.82 13.53
C ASP A 160 25.07 -28.27 13.45
N GLY A 161 25.12 -28.84 12.25
CA GLY A 161 24.65 -30.20 11.95
C GLY A 161 23.14 -30.36 11.77
N GLU A 162 22.38 -29.25 11.72
CA GLU A 162 20.94 -29.21 11.46
C GLU A 162 20.60 -28.99 9.98
N TYR A 163 19.40 -29.38 9.56
CA TYR A 163 18.87 -29.12 8.21
C TYR A 163 17.41 -28.61 8.27
N GLY A 164 17.16 -27.43 7.71
CA GLY A 164 15.83 -26.84 7.58
C GLY A 164 15.40 -26.68 6.14
N GLU A 165 14.18 -27.06 5.79
CA GLU A 165 13.63 -26.85 4.46
C GLU A 165 12.21 -26.32 4.53
N LEU A 166 11.96 -25.24 3.79
CA LEU A 166 10.62 -24.65 3.61
C LEU A 166 10.28 -24.63 2.12
N ASN A 167 9.20 -25.33 1.75
CA ASN A 167 8.63 -25.35 0.41
C ASN A 167 7.31 -24.57 0.42
N MET A 168 7.24 -23.45 -0.29
CA MET A 168 6.09 -22.55 -0.31
C MET A 168 5.54 -22.37 -1.74
N SER A 169 4.23 -22.53 -1.89
CA SER A 169 3.50 -22.31 -3.15
C SER A 169 2.34 -21.31 -3.01
N GLY A 170 2.01 -20.91 -1.77
CA GLY A 170 0.95 -19.96 -1.43
C GLY A 170 0.92 -19.67 0.07
N GLY A 171 0.05 -18.76 0.51
CA GLY A 171 -0.08 -18.33 1.91
C GLY A 171 0.83 -17.15 2.29
N THR A 172 0.81 -16.76 3.56
CA THR A 172 1.54 -15.58 4.09
C THR A 172 2.35 -15.94 5.34
N ILE A 173 3.61 -15.52 5.41
CA ILE A 173 4.45 -15.59 6.61
C ILE A 173 4.85 -14.18 6.99
N ASN A 174 4.41 -13.70 8.15
CA ASN A 174 4.82 -12.42 8.73
C ASN A 174 5.83 -12.69 9.85
N VAL A 175 6.98 -12.02 9.82
CA VAL A 175 8.09 -12.21 10.75
C VAL A 175 8.48 -10.87 11.37
N GLY A 176 8.41 -10.77 12.69
CA GLY A 176 8.59 -9.49 13.37
C GLY A 176 10.03 -8.96 13.40
N THR A 177 11.06 -9.79 13.48
CA THR A 177 12.45 -9.29 13.61
C THR A 177 13.44 -9.90 12.62
N MET A 178 13.41 -11.21 12.40
CA MET A 178 14.37 -11.82 11.48
C MET A 178 13.97 -13.20 10.94
N PHE A 179 14.21 -13.38 9.64
CA PHE A 179 14.15 -14.67 8.97
C PHE A 179 15.57 -15.18 8.72
N ARG A 180 15.88 -16.44 9.07
CA ARG A 180 17.23 -17.00 8.91
C ARG A 180 17.24 -18.24 8.03
N CYS A 181 18.04 -18.21 6.96
CA CYS A 181 18.23 -19.29 5.99
C CYS A 181 19.72 -19.47 5.65
N PRO A 182 20.55 -20.07 6.52
CA PRO A 182 20.34 -20.47 7.91
C PRO A 182 20.95 -19.48 8.92
N ASP A 183 20.90 -19.82 10.21
CA ASP A 183 21.78 -19.21 11.22
C ASP A 183 23.15 -19.91 11.24
N VAL A 184 23.17 -21.23 11.51
CA VAL A 184 24.43 -22.01 11.54
C VAL A 184 24.32 -23.34 10.78
N GLY A 185 23.11 -23.91 10.64
CA GLY A 185 22.89 -25.20 10.00
C GLY A 185 22.96 -25.15 8.47
N GLN A 186 22.21 -26.04 7.82
CA GLN A 186 21.91 -25.97 6.40
C GLN A 186 20.45 -25.59 6.21
N ALA A 187 20.16 -24.71 5.26
CA ALA A 187 18.81 -24.32 4.96
C ALA A 187 18.53 -24.21 3.46
N VAL A 188 17.32 -24.61 3.10
CA VAL A 188 16.74 -24.42 1.77
C VAL A 188 15.37 -23.76 1.91
N LEU A 189 15.16 -22.68 1.16
CA LEU A 189 13.86 -22.07 0.95
C LEU A 189 13.51 -22.18 -0.53
N ASN A 190 12.42 -22.85 -0.86
CA ASN A 190 11.88 -22.92 -2.21
C ASN A 190 10.53 -22.21 -2.26
N MET A 191 10.40 -21.17 -3.09
CA MET A 191 9.18 -20.42 -3.28
C MET A 191 8.73 -20.46 -4.74
N SER A 192 7.49 -20.90 -4.97
CA SER A 192 6.79 -20.84 -6.27
C SER A 192 5.57 -19.92 -6.25
N GLY A 193 5.24 -19.36 -5.08
CA GLY A 193 4.11 -18.47 -4.82
C GLY A 193 4.00 -18.10 -3.34
N GLY A 194 3.07 -17.20 -3.00
CA GLY A 194 2.85 -16.72 -1.62
C GLY A 194 3.77 -15.56 -1.20
N THR A 195 3.66 -15.13 0.07
CA THR A 195 4.33 -13.92 0.58
C THR A 195 5.07 -14.20 1.90
N ILE A 196 6.31 -13.73 2.00
CA ILE A 196 7.08 -13.66 3.25
C ILE A 196 7.36 -12.17 3.54
N ASN A 197 6.86 -11.64 4.65
CA ASN A 197 7.12 -10.29 5.11
C ASN A 197 8.00 -10.35 6.37
N VAL A 198 9.11 -9.63 6.38
CA VAL A 198 10.06 -9.57 7.50
C VAL A 198 10.22 -8.11 7.91
N SER A 199 9.72 -7.73 9.09
CA SER A 199 9.90 -6.39 9.67
C SER A 199 11.31 -6.18 10.25
N GLY A 200 12.31 -6.74 9.57
CA GLY A 200 13.70 -6.70 9.96
C GLY A 200 14.56 -7.42 8.92
N THR A 201 15.60 -8.13 9.35
CA THR A 201 16.58 -8.68 8.41
C THR A 201 16.23 -10.09 7.93
N PHE A 202 16.25 -10.29 6.62
CA PHE A 202 16.31 -11.59 5.99
C PHE A 202 17.77 -12.01 5.83
N PHE A 203 18.17 -13.12 6.46
CA PHE A 203 19.53 -13.62 6.41
C PHE A 203 19.64 -14.85 5.50
N ILE A 204 20.59 -14.82 4.57
CA ILE A 204 21.11 -16.00 3.89
C ILE A 204 22.52 -16.25 4.42
N VAL A 205 22.64 -17.20 5.35
CA VAL A 205 23.83 -17.40 6.19
C VAL A 205 24.09 -16.19 7.10
N ARG A 206 23.47 -16.18 8.28
CA ARG A 206 23.74 -15.20 9.35
C ARG A 206 25.06 -15.50 10.06
N ARG A 207 25.77 -14.49 10.59
CA ARG A 207 27.01 -14.69 11.38
C ARG A 207 26.83 -14.32 12.86
N GLY A 208 27.04 -15.32 13.71
CA GLY A 208 27.48 -15.24 15.11
C GLY A 208 28.67 -16.19 15.33
N ASN A 209 29.39 -16.07 16.45
CA ASN A 209 30.75 -16.59 16.71
C ASN A 209 30.97 -18.14 16.68
N SER A 210 30.12 -18.94 16.02
CA SER A 210 30.06 -20.41 16.18
C SER A 210 29.74 -21.23 14.91
N GLY A 211 29.73 -20.64 13.71
CA GLY A 211 29.38 -21.37 12.49
C GLY A 211 30.38 -22.47 12.07
N GLY A 212 29.92 -23.71 11.86
CA GLY A 212 30.73 -24.85 11.38
C GLY A 212 31.04 -24.82 9.87
N ALA A 213 31.86 -25.75 9.36
CA ALA A 213 32.28 -25.79 7.95
C ALA A 213 31.17 -26.20 6.96
N THR A 214 30.02 -26.64 7.47
CA THR A 214 28.89 -27.17 6.69
C THR A 214 27.74 -26.18 6.51
N THR A 215 27.84 -24.99 7.09
CA THR A 215 26.80 -23.96 7.00
C THR A 215 26.58 -23.55 5.54
N ALA A 216 25.34 -23.63 5.06
CA ALA A 216 24.96 -23.26 3.71
C ALA A 216 23.49 -22.82 3.65
N GLY A 217 23.22 -21.74 2.93
CA GLY A 217 21.88 -21.21 2.68
C GLY A 217 21.60 -21.12 1.19
N HIS A 218 20.45 -21.66 0.80
CA HIS A 218 19.97 -21.60 -0.57
C HIS A 218 18.51 -21.14 -0.61
N VAL A 219 18.27 -20.09 -1.40
CA VAL A 219 16.92 -19.59 -1.68
C VAL A 219 16.65 -19.73 -3.17
N GLN A 220 15.62 -20.48 -3.52
CA GLN A 220 15.07 -20.57 -4.87
C GLN A 220 13.76 -19.77 -4.92
N LEU A 221 13.75 -18.67 -5.66
CA LEU A 221 12.63 -17.74 -5.77
C LEU A 221 12.01 -17.81 -7.17
N ASP A 222 11.27 -18.89 -7.41
CA ASP A 222 10.59 -19.18 -8.69
C ASP A 222 9.25 -18.46 -8.85
N GLY A 223 8.67 -17.97 -7.75
CA GLY A 223 7.45 -17.18 -7.70
C GLY A 223 7.17 -16.64 -6.29
N GLY A 224 6.20 -15.75 -6.14
CA GLY A 224 5.87 -15.12 -4.85
C GLY A 224 6.73 -13.91 -4.51
N THR A 225 6.61 -13.41 -3.28
CA THR A 225 7.26 -12.17 -2.84
C THR A 225 7.92 -12.34 -1.47
N ILE A 226 9.16 -11.90 -1.36
CA ILE A 226 9.86 -11.71 -0.08
C ILE A 226 10.02 -10.20 0.13
N THR A 227 9.50 -9.68 1.23
CA THR A 227 9.70 -8.29 1.66
C THR A 227 10.49 -8.28 2.96
N ALA A 228 11.53 -7.46 3.06
CA ALA A 228 12.34 -7.34 4.28
C ALA A 228 12.86 -5.90 4.49
N ASP A 229 13.17 -5.50 5.72
CA ASP A 229 13.85 -4.22 5.96
C ASP A 229 15.31 -4.24 5.53
N ASP A 230 15.95 -5.41 5.61
CA ASP A 230 17.30 -5.61 5.11
C ASP A 230 17.53 -7.05 4.61
N LEU A 231 18.48 -7.20 3.69
CA LEU A 231 19.01 -8.50 3.27
C LEU A 231 20.49 -8.58 3.62
N GLU A 232 20.87 -9.61 4.37
CA GLU A 232 22.27 -9.95 4.59
C GLU A 232 22.60 -11.33 4.03
N MET A 233 23.62 -11.38 3.17
CA MET A 233 24.18 -12.61 2.62
C MET A 233 25.65 -12.70 3.03
N ASP A 234 26.03 -13.77 3.74
CA ASP A 234 27.41 -14.01 4.24
C ASP A 234 28.21 -12.71 4.53
N PRO A 235 27.76 -11.87 5.49
CA PRO A 235 28.26 -10.49 5.66
C PRO A 235 29.76 -10.39 5.97
N GLU A 236 30.41 -11.50 6.33
CA GLU A 236 31.85 -11.58 6.58
C GLU A 236 32.67 -12.14 5.42
N ASN A 237 32.05 -12.43 4.28
CA ASN A 237 32.68 -13.01 3.09
C ASN A 237 33.49 -14.27 3.44
N SER A 238 32.87 -15.17 4.21
CA SER A 238 33.50 -16.39 4.70
C SER A 238 33.71 -17.45 3.61
N GLY A 239 33.13 -17.24 2.42
CA GLY A 239 33.21 -18.15 1.28
C GLY A 239 32.26 -19.33 1.40
N ARG A 240 31.28 -19.24 2.30
CA ARG A 240 30.24 -20.26 2.48
C ARG A 240 29.19 -20.11 1.38
N PRO A 241 28.51 -21.19 0.98
CA PRO A 241 27.41 -21.08 0.02
C PRO A 241 26.25 -20.28 0.63
N ALA A 242 26.14 -19.00 0.25
CA ALA A 242 24.99 -18.14 0.48
C ALA A 242 24.46 -17.73 -0.90
N THR A 243 23.40 -18.40 -1.34
CA THR A 243 22.91 -18.26 -2.72
C THR A 243 21.43 -17.97 -2.76
N MET A 244 21.05 -17.07 -3.65
CA MET A 244 19.68 -16.81 -4.06
C MET A 244 19.61 -16.90 -5.58
N ASP A 245 18.70 -17.73 -6.11
CA ASP A 245 18.41 -17.76 -7.54
C ASP A 245 16.96 -17.30 -7.78
N ILE A 246 16.81 -16.27 -8.62
CA ILE A 246 15.52 -15.65 -8.91
C ILE A 246 15.09 -16.03 -10.32
N THR A 247 13.95 -16.70 -10.49
CA THR A 247 13.46 -17.09 -11.81
C THR A 247 12.06 -16.55 -12.12
N GLY A 248 11.26 -16.25 -11.10
CA GLY A 248 9.92 -15.68 -11.28
C GLY A 248 9.31 -14.98 -10.07
N GLY A 249 9.94 -15.00 -8.89
CA GLY A 249 9.50 -14.22 -7.73
C GLY A 249 10.18 -12.85 -7.62
N ILE A 250 9.77 -12.07 -6.61
CA ILE A 250 10.25 -10.71 -6.34
C ILE A 250 10.83 -10.63 -4.94
N LEU A 251 12.01 -10.03 -4.81
CA LEU A 251 12.56 -9.60 -3.52
C LEU A 251 12.40 -8.08 -3.41
N VAL A 252 11.82 -7.62 -2.31
CA VAL A 252 11.64 -6.21 -1.97
C VAL A 252 12.38 -5.95 -0.67
N ILE A 253 13.30 -4.99 -0.69
CA ILE A 253 14.02 -4.54 0.51
C ILE A 253 13.63 -3.10 0.79
N ASN A 254 13.24 -2.80 2.02
CA ASN A 254 12.83 -1.45 2.37
C ASN A 254 14.03 -0.49 2.36
N GLY A 255 13.81 0.68 1.78
CA GLY A 255 14.87 1.66 1.55
C GLY A 255 15.73 1.37 0.31
N ASP A 256 16.54 2.36 -0.05
CA ASP A 256 17.56 2.20 -1.08
C ASP A 256 18.76 1.40 -0.54
N LYS A 257 18.88 0.18 -1.04
CA LYS A 257 19.93 -0.81 -0.81
C LYS A 257 20.51 -1.28 -2.14
N THR A 258 20.26 -0.58 -3.25
CA THR A 258 20.65 -0.98 -4.61
C THR A 258 22.15 -1.32 -4.69
N ASP A 259 23.02 -0.49 -4.13
CA ASP A 259 24.47 -0.75 -4.03
C ASP A 259 24.83 -2.02 -3.26
N LYS A 260 24.13 -2.29 -2.15
CA LYS A 260 24.34 -3.51 -1.35
C LYS A 260 23.97 -4.74 -2.17
N ILE A 261 22.81 -4.71 -2.84
CA ILE A 261 22.32 -5.81 -3.65
C ILE A 261 23.19 -6.01 -4.89
N ASN A 262 23.57 -4.94 -5.59
CA ASN A 262 24.45 -5.00 -6.76
C ASN A 262 25.80 -5.67 -6.42
N ARG A 263 26.34 -5.45 -5.22
CA ARG A 263 27.53 -6.18 -4.75
C ARG A 263 27.27 -7.68 -4.59
N TYR A 264 26.10 -8.09 -4.07
CA TYR A 264 25.75 -9.51 -3.96
C TYR A 264 25.57 -10.17 -5.33
N VAL A 265 24.96 -9.46 -6.28
CA VAL A 265 24.86 -9.91 -7.68
C VAL A 265 26.26 -10.07 -8.29
N ALA A 266 27.13 -9.06 -8.16
CA ALA A 266 28.49 -9.09 -8.69
C ALA A 266 29.35 -10.23 -8.10
N ASN A 267 29.12 -10.60 -6.84
CA ASN A 267 29.77 -11.74 -6.17
C ASN A 267 29.18 -13.10 -6.57
N GLY A 268 28.12 -13.13 -7.38
CA GLY A 268 27.42 -14.35 -7.79
C GLY A 268 26.59 -14.97 -6.68
N TRP A 269 26.28 -14.22 -5.62
CA TRP A 269 25.43 -14.68 -4.53
C TRP A 269 23.95 -14.60 -4.88
N ILE A 270 23.57 -13.58 -5.66
CA ILE A 270 22.25 -13.50 -6.29
C ILE A 270 22.43 -13.76 -7.80
N SER A 271 21.72 -14.74 -8.33
CA SER A 271 21.66 -15.05 -9.76
C SER A 271 20.22 -15.06 -10.27
N ALA A 272 20.07 -15.10 -11.60
CA ALA A 272 18.80 -15.38 -12.24
C ALA A 272 18.94 -16.52 -13.25
N PHE A 273 17.98 -17.45 -13.23
CA PHE A 273 17.99 -18.67 -14.06
C PHE A 273 19.27 -19.51 -13.91
N GLY A 274 19.81 -19.57 -12.70
CA GLY A 274 21.09 -20.17 -12.36
C GLY A 274 22.30 -19.41 -12.92
N SER A 275 23.49 -19.97 -12.73
CA SER A 275 24.78 -19.33 -13.10
C SER A 275 25.04 -19.11 -14.61
N GLY A 276 24.06 -19.35 -15.49
CA GLY A 276 24.25 -19.33 -16.94
C GLY A 276 23.07 -18.83 -17.78
N GLY A 277 22.09 -18.11 -17.20
CA GLY A 277 20.79 -17.92 -17.85
C GLY A 277 20.17 -16.51 -17.91
N GLY A 278 20.45 -15.57 -17.01
CA GLY A 278 19.91 -14.20 -17.12
C GLY A 278 20.54 -13.22 -16.12
N GLY A 279 20.49 -11.93 -16.43
CA GLY A 279 20.92 -10.87 -15.49
C GLY A 279 19.92 -10.73 -14.33
N VAL A 280 20.36 -10.16 -13.21
CA VAL A 280 19.48 -9.78 -12.09
C VAL A 280 19.15 -8.30 -12.25
N ASN A 281 17.87 -7.95 -12.28
CA ASN A 281 17.41 -6.56 -12.19
C ASN A 281 17.50 -6.13 -10.72
N VAL A 282 18.14 -4.99 -10.47
CA VAL A 282 18.15 -4.31 -9.17
C VAL A 282 17.76 -2.87 -9.44
N GLY A 283 16.66 -2.42 -8.86
CA GLY A 283 16.17 -1.05 -9.06
C GLY A 283 15.29 -0.60 -7.91
N LEU A 284 14.84 0.64 -7.96
CA LEU A 284 13.89 1.17 -6.97
C LEU A 284 12.46 1.08 -7.49
N ALA A 285 11.53 0.77 -6.60
CA ALA A 285 10.10 0.99 -6.78
C ALA A 285 9.59 1.81 -5.58
N GLY A 286 9.38 3.11 -5.79
CA GLY A 286 9.26 4.06 -4.68
C GLY A 286 10.57 4.10 -3.88
N LEU A 287 10.48 4.04 -2.55
CA LEU A 287 11.64 4.04 -1.64
C LEU A 287 12.30 2.67 -1.48
N ASN A 288 11.79 1.60 -2.12
CA ASN A 288 12.23 0.24 -1.86
C ASN A 288 13.10 -0.32 -2.98
N THR A 289 14.14 -1.06 -2.61
CA THR A 289 14.96 -1.82 -3.55
C THR A 289 14.23 -3.08 -3.98
N VAL A 290 13.93 -3.19 -5.27
CA VAL A 290 13.30 -4.35 -5.89
C VAL A 290 14.34 -5.13 -6.68
N VAL A 291 14.37 -6.43 -6.45
CA VAL A 291 15.24 -7.38 -7.13
C VAL A 291 14.40 -8.43 -7.84
N SER A 292 14.66 -8.59 -9.13
CA SER A 292 13.94 -9.53 -9.99
C SER A 292 14.87 -10.12 -11.06
N ALA A 293 14.39 -11.08 -11.85
CA ALA A 293 15.13 -11.58 -13.01
C ALA A 293 15.04 -10.59 -14.19
N GLY A 294 16.16 -10.43 -14.92
CA GLY A 294 16.51 -9.48 -16.00
C GLY A 294 15.62 -9.42 -17.24
N LEU A 295 14.30 -9.37 -17.06
CA LEU A 295 13.28 -9.31 -18.10
C LEU A 295 12.40 -8.06 -17.88
N SER A 296 11.73 -7.62 -18.94
CA SER A 296 10.60 -6.70 -18.86
C SER A 296 9.63 -7.12 -17.74
N TRP A 297 9.19 -6.15 -16.94
CA TRP A 297 8.45 -6.37 -15.69
C TRP A 297 7.34 -5.33 -15.52
N ASN A 298 6.60 -5.39 -14.42
CA ASN A 298 5.49 -4.47 -14.10
C ASN A 298 4.45 -4.32 -15.25
N PRO A 299 3.81 -5.42 -15.68
CA PRO A 299 2.83 -5.37 -16.75
C PRO A 299 1.60 -4.56 -16.34
N SER A 300 1.14 -3.70 -17.26
CA SER A 300 -0.20 -3.13 -17.26
C SER A 300 -0.88 -3.52 -18.59
N PRO A 301 -2.04 -4.17 -18.60
CA PRO A 301 -2.75 -4.71 -17.43
C PRO A 301 -1.92 -5.71 -16.63
N LYS A 302 -2.13 -5.75 -15.31
CA LYS A 302 -1.46 -6.71 -14.41
C LYS A 302 -1.74 -8.15 -14.86
N ASP A 303 -0.79 -9.05 -14.60
CA ASP A 303 -0.99 -10.46 -14.91
C ASP A 303 -2.19 -11.04 -14.15
N GLY A 304 -3.07 -11.74 -14.85
CA GLY A 304 -4.34 -12.25 -14.34
C GLY A 304 -5.45 -11.20 -14.21
N ALA A 305 -5.23 -9.94 -14.61
CA ALA A 305 -6.25 -8.90 -14.51
C ALA A 305 -7.53 -9.31 -15.24
N THR A 306 -8.67 -9.02 -14.64
CA THR A 306 -9.99 -9.19 -15.26
C THR A 306 -10.63 -7.81 -15.43
N ASP A 307 -11.68 -7.75 -16.24
CA ASP A 307 -12.41 -6.51 -16.49
C ASP A 307 -11.58 -5.37 -17.13
N VAL A 308 -10.63 -5.76 -17.99
CA VAL A 308 -9.76 -4.82 -18.70
C VAL A 308 -10.50 -4.15 -19.87
N PRO A 309 -10.41 -2.82 -20.04
CA PRO A 309 -11.08 -2.10 -21.14
C PRO A 309 -10.77 -2.69 -22.53
N VAL A 310 -11.74 -2.68 -23.44
CA VAL A 310 -11.53 -3.20 -24.79
C VAL A 310 -10.54 -2.39 -25.64
N ASP A 311 -10.17 -1.20 -25.19
CA ASP A 311 -9.19 -0.29 -25.78
C ASP A 311 -7.94 -0.15 -24.91
N ALA A 312 -7.62 -1.17 -24.10
CA ALA A 312 -6.46 -1.15 -23.23
C ALA A 312 -5.13 -1.01 -23.99
N ILE A 313 -4.25 -0.18 -23.46
CA ILE A 313 -2.87 -0.03 -23.88
C ILE A 313 -2.03 -0.92 -22.98
N LEU A 314 -1.20 -1.78 -23.58
CA LEU A 314 -0.24 -2.57 -22.80
C LEU A 314 0.95 -1.69 -22.44
N SER A 315 1.45 -1.73 -21.21
CA SER A 315 2.69 -1.08 -20.80
C SER A 315 3.51 -1.96 -19.88
N TRP A 316 4.81 -1.76 -19.86
CA TRP A 316 5.75 -2.50 -19.01
C TRP A 316 6.90 -1.60 -18.58
N SER A 317 7.65 -2.05 -17.60
CA SER A 317 8.99 -1.55 -17.33
C SER A 317 10.00 -2.34 -18.14
N SER A 318 10.93 -1.63 -18.80
CA SER A 318 12.02 -2.22 -19.57
C SER A 318 12.94 -3.09 -18.70
N GLY A 319 13.52 -4.15 -19.29
CA GLY A 319 14.68 -4.83 -18.71
C GLY A 319 15.94 -3.97 -18.80
N PHE A 320 16.84 -4.09 -17.82
CA PHE A 320 17.99 -3.19 -17.62
C PHE A 320 18.95 -3.02 -18.82
N HIS A 321 19.03 -3.98 -19.74
CA HIS A 321 19.89 -3.92 -20.92
C HIS A 321 19.13 -3.79 -22.25
N ALA A 322 17.81 -3.63 -22.20
CA ALA A 322 16.99 -3.57 -23.40
C ALA A 322 17.13 -2.20 -24.07
N VAL A 323 17.47 -2.18 -25.35
CA VAL A 323 17.36 -0.98 -26.21
C VAL A 323 16.13 -1.03 -27.12
N LYS A 324 15.48 -2.21 -27.21
CA LYS A 324 14.21 -2.45 -27.91
C LYS A 324 13.43 -3.59 -27.26
N HIS A 325 12.16 -3.67 -27.63
CA HIS A 325 11.21 -4.67 -27.17
C HIS A 325 10.52 -5.33 -28.34
N ASP A 326 10.65 -6.64 -28.44
CA ASP A 326 9.90 -7.50 -29.35
C ASP A 326 8.57 -7.90 -28.67
N VAL A 327 7.46 -7.39 -29.19
CA VAL A 327 6.13 -7.56 -28.59
C VAL A 327 5.43 -8.78 -29.17
N TYR A 328 4.87 -9.62 -28.30
CA TYR A 328 4.03 -10.75 -28.68
C TYR A 328 2.66 -10.63 -28.02
N PHE A 329 1.59 -10.78 -28.79
CA PHE A 329 0.21 -10.61 -28.33
C PHE A 329 -0.73 -11.58 -29.05
N GLY A 330 -1.60 -12.28 -28.31
CA GLY A 330 -2.52 -13.26 -28.90
C GLY A 330 -3.52 -13.82 -27.91
N THR A 331 -4.29 -14.84 -28.33
CA THR A 331 -5.32 -15.47 -27.48
C THR A 331 -4.98 -16.90 -27.06
N SER A 332 -3.72 -17.31 -27.23
CA SER A 332 -3.24 -18.66 -26.97
C SER A 332 -1.89 -18.56 -26.26
N PHE A 333 -1.83 -19.10 -25.04
CA PHE A 333 -0.60 -19.12 -24.26
C PHE A 333 0.55 -19.80 -25.03
N ASP A 334 0.28 -20.95 -25.63
CA ASP A 334 1.32 -21.74 -26.33
C ASP A 334 1.86 -21.00 -27.56
N ASP A 335 1.01 -20.32 -28.32
CA ASP A 335 1.42 -19.55 -29.49
C ASP A 335 2.29 -18.36 -29.08
N VAL A 336 1.84 -17.58 -28.08
CA VAL A 336 2.59 -16.45 -27.53
C VAL A 336 3.89 -16.89 -26.88
N ASN A 337 3.90 -18.02 -26.17
CA ASN A 337 5.09 -18.55 -25.51
C ASN A 337 6.12 -19.12 -26.50
N SER A 338 5.69 -19.69 -27.63
CA SER A 338 6.60 -20.37 -28.56
C SER A 338 7.09 -19.49 -29.71
N ALA A 339 6.37 -18.42 -30.06
CA ALA A 339 6.73 -17.53 -31.14
C ALA A 339 8.07 -16.83 -30.92
N THR A 340 8.78 -16.56 -32.02
CA THR A 340 9.94 -15.67 -32.10
C THR A 340 9.78 -14.67 -33.24
N ALA A 341 10.56 -13.59 -33.26
CA ALA A 341 10.54 -12.59 -34.35
C ALA A 341 10.74 -13.18 -35.76
N THR A 342 11.32 -14.38 -35.89
CA THR A 342 11.52 -15.07 -37.18
C THR A 342 10.62 -16.29 -37.40
N THR A 343 9.97 -16.79 -36.35
CA THR A 343 9.19 -18.03 -36.37
C THR A 343 7.90 -17.80 -35.62
N ASP A 344 6.87 -17.39 -36.35
CA ASP A 344 5.55 -17.08 -35.81
C ASP A 344 4.45 -17.59 -36.75
N PRO A 345 4.08 -18.87 -36.65
CA PRO A 345 3.05 -19.45 -37.51
C PRO A 345 1.63 -18.95 -37.16
N ALA A 346 1.43 -18.41 -35.95
CA ALA A 346 0.14 -17.94 -35.45
C ALA A 346 -0.08 -16.43 -35.68
N GLY A 347 0.96 -15.68 -36.05
CA GLY A 347 0.88 -14.23 -36.27
C GLY A 347 0.78 -13.42 -34.97
N VAL A 348 1.36 -13.91 -33.88
CA VAL A 348 1.34 -13.25 -32.56
C VAL A 348 2.49 -12.26 -32.34
N TYR A 349 3.52 -12.22 -33.20
CA TYR A 349 4.59 -11.22 -33.12
C TYR A 349 4.12 -9.89 -33.72
N MET A 350 4.14 -8.83 -32.91
CA MET A 350 3.61 -7.50 -33.24
C MET A 350 4.70 -6.50 -33.67
N GLY A 351 5.97 -6.90 -33.59
CA GLY A 351 7.11 -6.10 -34.03
C GLY A 351 8.01 -5.64 -32.89
N SER A 352 9.09 -4.95 -33.28
CA SER A 352 10.11 -4.44 -32.38
C SER A 352 9.98 -2.92 -32.22
N GLN A 353 10.09 -2.39 -31.00
CA GLN A 353 9.91 -0.97 -30.70
C GLN A 353 10.79 -0.48 -29.54
N ASN A 354 11.01 0.83 -29.45
CA ASN A 354 11.83 1.45 -28.39
C ASN A 354 11.01 1.99 -27.21
N VAL A 355 9.68 2.03 -27.34
CA VAL A 355 8.78 2.52 -26.31
C VAL A 355 8.22 1.34 -25.51
N ASN A 356 7.90 1.58 -24.23
CA ASN A 356 7.44 0.53 -23.33
C ASN A 356 5.90 0.41 -23.31
N THR A 357 5.26 0.71 -24.43
CA THR A 357 3.80 0.72 -24.58
C THR A 357 3.38 0.12 -25.92
N TYR A 358 2.34 -0.70 -25.93
CA TYR A 358 1.77 -1.29 -27.13
C TYR A 358 0.26 -1.04 -27.20
N GLU A 359 -0.14 -0.28 -28.21
CA GLU A 359 -1.54 0.00 -28.53
C GLU A 359 -2.20 -1.24 -29.10
N THR A 360 -3.23 -1.76 -28.41
CA THR A 360 -3.96 -2.92 -28.90
C THR A 360 -4.99 -2.52 -29.96
N ALA A 361 -5.31 -3.44 -30.87
CA ALA A 361 -6.57 -3.34 -31.60
C ALA A 361 -7.73 -3.59 -30.61
N ARG A 362 -8.93 -3.08 -30.92
CA ARG A 362 -10.12 -3.26 -30.07
C ARG A 362 -10.31 -4.75 -29.73
N LEU A 363 -10.26 -5.04 -28.44
CA LEU A 363 -10.30 -6.38 -27.89
C LEU A 363 -11.72 -6.95 -27.94
N GLU A 364 -11.80 -8.28 -28.05
CA GLU A 364 -13.06 -9.01 -27.92
C GLU A 364 -13.44 -9.09 -26.44
N MET A 365 -14.68 -8.70 -26.11
CA MET A 365 -15.21 -8.77 -24.74
C MET A 365 -15.21 -10.20 -24.20
N SER A 366 -15.02 -10.35 -22.88
CA SER A 366 -14.92 -11.65 -22.20
C SER A 366 -13.80 -12.58 -22.71
N ARG A 367 -12.87 -12.08 -23.54
CA ARG A 367 -11.77 -12.86 -24.08
C ARG A 367 -10.52 -12.69 -23.22
N THR A 368 -9.86 -13.81 -22.93
CA THR A 368 -8.52 -13.81 -22.33
C THR A 368 -7.46 -13.66 -23.43
N TYR A 369 -6.55 -12.71 -23.22
CA TYR A 369 -5.39 -12.45 -24.07
C TYR A 369 -4.11 -12.78 -23.30
N TYR A 370 -3.09 -13.19 -24.06
CA TYR A 370 -1.75 -13.52 -23.59
C TYR A 370 -0.77 -12.61 -24.30
N TRP A 371 0.24 -12.15 -23.58
CA TRP A 371 1.25 -11.26 -24.14
C TRP A 371 2.59 -11.43 -23.45
N ARG A 372 3.65 -11.07 -24.17
CA ARG A 372 5.04 -11.26 -23.73
C ARG A 372 5.89 -10.18 -24.38
N ILE A 373 6.89 -9.72 -23.66
CA ILE A 373 7.90 -8.79 -24.16
C ILE A 373 9.25 -9.49 -24.15
N ASP A 374 9.90 -9.60 -25.30
CA ASP A 374 11.29 -10.01 -25.36
C ASP A 374 12.19 -8.77 -25.49
N ASP A 375 13.13 -8.63 -24.57
CA ASP A 375 14.06 -7.51 -24.55
C ASP A 375 15.23 -7.75 -25.51
N VAL A 376 15.57 -6.75 -26.30
CA VAL A 376 16.65 -6.80 -27.29
C VAL A 376 17.78 -5.88 -26.84
N GLY A 377 18.97 -6.45 -26.62
CA GLY A 377 20.17 -5.73 -26.21
C GLY A 377 20.81 -4.85 -27.28
N ALA A 378 21.79 -4.04 -26.87
CA ALA A 378 22.48 -3.10 -27.76
C ALA A 378 23.33 -3.80 -28.84
N PRO A 379 23.61 -3.15 -30.00
CA PRO A 379 24.55 -3.68 -30.98
C PRO A 379 25.98 -3.87 -30.41
N PRO A 380 26.77 -4.83 -30.92
CA PRO A 380 26.53 -5.61 -32.15
C PRO A 380 25.83 -6.96 -31.94
N ASP A 381 25.70 -7.46 -30.72
CA ASP A 381 25.18 -8.81 -30.45
C ASP A 381 23.65 -8.86 -30.52
N ASN A 382 22.94 -7.77 -30.20
CA ASN A 382 21.48 -7.69 -30.16
C ASN A 382 20.87 -8.90 -29.42
N ALA A 383 21.46 -9.27 -28.29
CA ALA A 383 21.04 -10.43 -27.52
C ALA A 383 19.55 -10.30 -27.13
N ILE A 384 18.76 -11.35 -27.38
CA ILE A 384 17.33 -11.36 -27.06
C ILE A 384 17.12 -12.11 -25.74
N SER A 385 16.57 -11.41 -24.75
CA SER A 385 16.11 -11.96 -23.48
C SER A 385 14.61 -12.18 -23.55
N LYS A 386 14.19 -13.46 -23.59
CA LYS A 386 12.78 -13.82 -23.71
C LYS A 386 12.03 -13.55 -22.40
N GLY A 387 10.95 -12.77 -22.46
CA GLY A 387 10.13 -12.43 -21.28
C GLY A 387 9.20 -13.53 -20.79
N SER A 388 8.55 -13.26 -19.66
CA SER A 388 7.42 -14.05 -19.15
C SER A 388 6.13 -13.77 -19.94
N VAL A 389 5.26 -14.77 -20.05
CA VAL A 389 3.94 -14.60 -20.66
C VAL A 389 2.96 -14.15 -19.58
N TRP A 390 2.40 -12.97 -19.75
CA TRP A 390 1.32 -12.42 -18.95
C TRP A 390 -0.03 -12.66 -19.62
N GLN A 391 -1.10 -12.63 -18.84
CA GLN A 391 -2.47 -12.73 -19.33
C GLN A 391 -3.40 -11.70 -18.70
N PHE A 392 -4.46 -11.36 -19.40
CA PHE A 392 -5.59 -10.61 -18.85
C PHE A 392 -6.88 -10.96 -19.58
N THR A 393 -8.03 -10.69 -18.95
CA THR A 393 -9.35 -10.89 -19.54
C THR A 393 -10.03 -9.55 -19.76
N ALA A 394 -10.38 -9.28 -21.03
CA ALA A 394 -11.12 -8.09 -21.42
C ALA A 394 -12.51 -8.07 -20.76
N GLU A 395 -13.02 -6.87 -20.54
CA GLU A 395 -14.30 -6.60 -19.90
C GLU A 395 -15.44 -7.47 -20.45
N PRO A 396 -16.34 -7.99 -19.59
CA PRO A 396 -17.45 -8.80 -20.05
C PRO A 396 -18.48 -7.98 -20.79
N PHE A 397 -19.22 -8.62 -21.70
CA PHE A 397 -20.30 -7.96 -22.42
C PHE A 397 -21.41 -7.45 -21.47
N ALA A 398 -21.74 -8.24 -20.44
CA ALA A 398 -22.76 -7.97 -19.46
C ALA A 398 -22.23 -8.19 -18.04
N TYR A 399 -22.79 -7.48 -17.05
CA TYR A 399 -22.37 -7.51 -15.65
C TYR A 399 -23.47 -8.06 -14.76
N PRO A 400 -23.15 -8.73 -13.65
CA PRO A 400 -24.14 -9.09 -12.66
C PRO A 400 -24.76 -7.82 -12.03
N ILE A 401 -26.07 -7.83 -11.81
CA ILE A 401 -26.71 -6.89 -10.91
C ILE A 401 -26.35 -7.34 -9.49
N ALA A 402 -25.75 -6.44 -8.71
CA ALA A 402 -25.35 -6.73 -7.34
C ALA A 402 -26.57 -7.07 -6.47
N GLY A 403 -26.42 -8.05 -5.56
CA GLY A 403 -27.52 -8.60 -4.78
C GLY A 403 -28.26 -7.57 -3.93
N GLU A 404 -27.54 -6.58 -3.41
CA GLU A 404 -28.08 -5.45 -2.64
C GLU A 404 -29.03 -4.56 -3.46
N ASN A 405 -28.94 -4.62 -4.79
CA ASN A 405 -29.82 -3.90 -5.70
C ASN A 405 -31.04 -4.75 -6.12
N ILE A 406 -31.24 -5.94 -5.53
CA ILE A 406 -32.34 -6.84 -5.83
C ILE A 406 -33.14 -7.16 -4.57
N SER A 407 -34.42 -6.81 -4.56
CA SER A 407 -35.37 -7.23 -3.53
C SER A 407 -36.11 -8.48 -4.01
N ALA A 408 -35.95 -9.60 -3.28
CA ALA A 408 -36.65 -10.85 -3.57
C ALA A 408 -37.87 -11.02 -2.67
N THR A 409 -39.01 -11.40 -3.25
CA THR A 409 -40.25 -11.73 -2.54
C THR A 409 -40.86 -13.00 -3.12
N ALA A 410 -41.55 -13.79 -2.31
CA ALA A 410 -42.12 -15.05 -2.75
C ALA A 410 -43.54 -15.29 -2.20
N SER A 411 -44.21 -16.28 -2.76
CA SER A 411 -45.54 -16.72 -2.35
C SER A 411 -45.58 -17.25 -0.91
N SER A 412 -44.52 -17.96 -0.49
CA SER A 412 -44.32 -18.42 0.88
C SER A 412 -42.86 -18.81 1.15
N SER A 413 -42.53 -19.05 2.42
CA SER A 413 -41.24 -19.62 2.87
C SER A 413 -41.47 -20.71 3.91
N ASN A 414 -40.57 -21.68 4.02
CA ASN A 414 -40.64 -22.77 4.99
C ASN A 414 -40.30 -22.32 6.41
N SER A 415 -39.30 -21.44 6.54
CA SER A 415 -38.89 -20.80 7.79
C SER A 415 -38.38 -19.38 7.52
N ALA A 416 -37.93 -18.69 8.58
CA ALA A 416 -37.32 -17.37 8.44
C ALA A 416 -35.91 -17.45 7.81
N GLU A 417 -35.24 -18.59 7.96
CA GLU A 417 -33.89 -18.84 7.45
C GLU A 417 -33.90 -19.32 5.98
N GLU A 418 -35.03 -19.78 5.46
CA GLU A 418 -35.19 -20.27 4.07
C GLU A 418 -35.98 -19.25 3.21
N GLY A 419 -35.65 -17.97 3.36
CA GLY A 419 -36.31 -16.83 2.72
C GLY A 419 -35.93 -16.62 1.25
N PRO A 420 -36.76 -15.91 0.46
CA PRO A 420 -36.46 -15.58 -0.94
C PRO A 420 -35.18 -14.76 -1.14
N GLU A 421 -34.78 -13.96 -0.14
CA GLU A 421 -33.55 -13.16 -0.13
C GLU A 421 -32.29 -13.99 -0.31
N ASN A 422 -32.30 -15.26 0.10
CA ASN A 422 -31.19 -16.18 -0.08
C ASN A 422 -30.86 -16.44 -1.55
N THR A 423 -31.81 -16.17 -2.46
CA THR A 423 -31.60 -16.38 -3.89
C THR A 423 -30.88 -15.25 -4.62
N VAL A 424 -30.47 -14.20 -3.92
CA VAL A 424 -29.76 -13.04 -4.52
C VAL A 424 -28.64 -12.49 -3.63
N ASN A 425 -28.50 -12.97 -2.39
CA ASN A 425 -27.55 -12.42 -1.42
C ASN A 425 -26.21 -13.18 -1.38
N GLY A 426 -26.01 -14.18 -2.24
CA GLY A 426 -24.79 -14.99 -2.26
C GLY A 426 -24.72 -16.04 -1.16
N SER A 427 -25.78 -16.29 -0.37
CA SER A 427 -25.76 -17.30 0.69
C SER A 427 -25.40 -18.66 0.10
N GLY A 428 -24.41 -19.33 0.69
CA GLY A 428 -23.93 -20.62 0.20
C GLY A 428 -23.12 -20.58 -1.11
N LEU A 429 -22.84 -19.42 -1.70
CA LEU A 429 -22.06 -19.30 -2.93
C LEU A 429 -20.57 -19.02 -2.64
N SER A 430 -19.67 -19.83 -3.20
CA SER A 430 -18.22 -19.63 -3.19
C SER A 430 -17.65 -20.02 -4.56
N ASP A 431 -16.89 -19.14 -5.21
CA ASP A 431 -16.33 -19.35 -6.56
C ASP A 431 -17.37 -19.82 -7.60
N ASP A 432 -18.54 -19.18 -7.61
CA ASP A 432 -19.70 -19.56 -8.45
C ASP A 432 -20.23 -20.98 -8.21
N ARG A 433 -19.89 -21.60 -7.08
CA ARG A 433 -20.37 -22.90 -6.62
C ARG A 433 -21.25 -22.74 -5.40
N HIS A 434 -22.46 -23.28 -5.46
CA HIS A 434 -23.43 -23.20 -4.38
C HIS A 434 -23.37 -24.46 -3.49
N SER A 435 -23.49 -24.23 -2.17
CA SER A 435 -23.55 -25.25 -1.13
C SER A 435 -24.80 -26.14 -1.25
N SER A 436 -24.88 -27.20 -0.45
CA SER A 436 -26.08 -28.02 -0.28
C SER A 436 -26.83 -27.76 1.05
N THR A 437 -26.43 -26.69 1.76
CA THR A 437 -26.99 -26.30 3.06
C THR A 437 -28.37 -25.68 2.87
N LEU A 438 -29.37 -26.18 3.60
CA LEU A 438 -30.77 -25.79 3.37
C LEU A 438 -31.05 -24.32 3.71
N ALA A 439 -30.45 -23.80 4.77
CA ALA A 439 -30.60 -22.41 5.20
C ALA A 439 -29.96 -21.39 4.24
N ASP A 440 -29.18 -21.84 3.24
CA ASP A 440 -28.62 -20.98 2.20
C ASP A 440 -29.59 -20.79 1.03
N MET A 441 -30.80 -21.36 1.07
CA MET A 441 -31.69 -21.47 -0.08
C MET A 441 -33.10 -21.00 0.25
N TRP A 442 -33.89 -20.67 -0.78
CA TRP A 442 -35.31 -20.46 -0.63
C TRP A 442 -36.08 -21.77 -0.78
N LEU A 443 -37.02 -22.02 0.12
CA LEU A 443 -37.97 -23.13 0.04
C LEU A 443 -39.35 -22.67 0.45
N THR A 444 -40.38 -23.06 -0.30
CA THR A 444 -41.77 -22.80 0.08
C THR A 444 -42.23 -23.55 1.32
N SER A 445 -43.29 -23.04 1.96
CA SER A 445 -44.11 -23.79 2.92
C SER A 445 -44.61 -25.13 2.33
N SER A 446 -44.94 -26.09 3.21
CA SER A 446 -45.49 -27.39 2.78
C SER A 446 -46.90 -27.29 2.23
N GLY A 447 -47.19 -28.05 1.16
CA GLY A 447 -48.55 -28.20 0.64
C GLY A 447 -48.97 -27.02 -0.25
N GLU A 448 -48.00 -26.35 -0.85
CA GLU A 448 -48.27 -25.26 -1.77
C GLU A 448 -48.61 -25.84 -3.15
N PRO A 449 -49.80 -25.54 -3.72
CA PRO A 449 -50.18 -26.04 -5.04
C PRO A 449 -49.26 -25.45 -6.12
N GLY A 450 -49.13 -26.12 -7.27
CA GLY A 450 -48.28 -25.75 -8.44
C GLY A 450 -48.56 -24.39 -9.07
N SER A 451 -48.31 -23.34 -8.28
CA SER A 451 -48.51 -21.91 -8.51
C SER A 451 -47.60 -21.08 -7.59
N ALA A 452 -46.65 -21.72 -6.90
CA ALA A 452 -45.64 -21.01 -6.11
C ALA A 452 -44.89 -20.04 -7.00
N TRP A 453 -44.54 -18.87 -6.48
CA TRP A 453 -43.84 -17.85 -7.25
C TRP A 453 -42.78 -17.16 -6.42
N ILE A 454 -41.74 -16.68 -7.11
CA ILE A 454 -40.72 -15.78 -6.58
C ILE A 454 -40.57 -14.61 -7.56
N GLN A 455 -40.40 -13.41 -7.02
CA GLN A 455 -40.32 -12.15 -7.74
C GLN A 455 -39.10 -11.38 -7.27
N TYR A 456 -38.38 -10.83 -8.23
CA TYR A 456 -37.23 -9.97 -8.05
C TYR A 456 -37.58 -8.56 -8.52
N GLU A 457 -37.40 -7.57 -7.65
CA GLU A 457 -37.46 -6.14 -7.97
C GLU A 457 -36.05 -5.57 -7.93
N PHE A 458 -35.64 -4.91 -9.01
CA PHE A 458 -34.38 -4.19 -9.09
C PHE A 458 -34.55 -2.74 -8.64
N ASP A 459 -33.48 -2.11 -8.17
CA ASP A 459 -33.45 -0.69 -7.76
C ASP A 459 -33.92 0.26 -8.88
N ARG A 460 -33.58 -0.07 -10.13
CA ARG A 460 -33.95 0.65 -11.35
C ARG A 460 -34.25 -0.31 -12.51
N PRO A 461 -34.81 0.17 -13.63
CA PRO A 461 -34.90 -0.64 -14.85
C PRO A 461 -33.52 -0.97 -15.42
N TYR A 462 -33.28 -2.24 -15.74
CA TYR A 462 -32.06 -2.74 -16.41
C TYR A 462 -32.39 -3.34 -17.77
N LYS A 463 -31.46 -3.24 -18.72
CA LYS A 463 -31.50 -4.02 -19.96
C LYS A 463 -30.92 -5.40 -19.69
N LEU A 464 -31.77 -6.37 -19.36
CA LEU A 464 -31.34 -7.70 -18.92
C LEU A 464 -30.75 -8.52 -20.07
N HIS A 465 -29.56 -9.05 -19.86
CA HIS A 465 -28.88 -9.94 -20.80
C HIS A 465 -29.30 -11.39 -20.61
N GLN A 466 -29.13 -11.92 -19.38
CA GLN A 466 -29.48 -13.30 -19.04
C GLN A 466 -29.67 -13.47 -17.54
N MET A 467 -30.28 -14.60 -17.15
CA MET A 467 -30.44 -15.05 -15.78
C MET A 467 -29.75 -16.41 -15.63
N GLN A 468 -28.80 -16.53 -14.72
CA GLN A 468 -28.17 -17.79 -14.33
C GLN A 468 -28.86 -18.33 -13.08
N VAL A 469 -29.17 -19.63 -13.07
CA VAL A 469 -29.95 -20.25 -12.00
C VAL A 469 -29.20 -21.41 -11.37
N TRP A 470 -29.02 -21.33 -10.05
CA TRP A 470 -28.72 -22.45 -9.18
C TRP A 470 -30.05 -22.93 -8.59
N ASN A 471 -30.50 -24.08 -9.08
CA ASN A 471 -31.71 -24.73 -8.59
C ASN A 471 -31.51 -25.34 -7.17
N TYR A 472 -32.60 -25.61 -6.44
CA TYR A 472 -32.56 -26.09 -5.06
C TYR A 472 -31.68 -27.33 -4.87
N ASN A 473 -30.58 -27.16 -4.11
CA ASN A 473 -29.45 -28.09 -4.07
C ASN A 473 -29.36 -28.94 -2.79
N GLY A 474 -30.49 -29.24 -2.16
CA GLY A 474 -30.49 -30.12 -0.98
C GLY A 474 -30.01 -31.55 -1.31
N SER A 475 -29.28 -32.19 -0.40
CA SER A 475 -28.73 -33.54 -0.63
C SER A 475 -29.80 -34.63 -0.87
N MET A 476 -29.41 -35.69 -1.58
CA MET A 476 -30.24 -36.85 -1.91
C MET A 476 -31.56 -36.48 -2.61
N VAL A 477 -32.71 -36.84 -2.00
CA VAL A 477 -34.05 -36.65 -2.59
C VAL A 477 -34.47 -35.18 -2.62
N LEU A 478 -33.83 -34.31 -1.85
CA LEU A 478 -34.23 -32.91 -1.69
C LEU A 478 -34.02 -32.07 -2.95
N THR A 479 -33.09 -32.44 -3.84
CA THR A 479 -32.99 -31.87 -5.21
C THR A 479 -34.31 -31.96 -5.99
N SER A 480 -35.21 -32.86 -5.60
CA SER A 480 -36.53 -33.02 -6.22
C SER A 480 -37.49 -31.84 -5.92
N TYR A 481 -37.18 -30.99 -4.93
CA TYR A 481 -37.93 -29.76 -4.65
C TYR A 481 -37.56 -28.62 -5.58
N GLY A 482 -36.46 -28.76 -6.33
CA GLY A 482 -36.05 -27.78 -7.32
C GLY A 482 -37.13 -27.56 -8.39
N LEU A 483 -37.26 -26.31 -8.82
CA LEU A 483 -38.15 -25.92 -9.90
C LEU A 483 -37.82 -26.71 -11.17
N LYS A 484 -38.83 -27.21 -11.88
CA LYS A 484 -38.65 -27.87 -13.17
C LYS A 484 -39.21 -27.01 -14.29
N GLU A 485 -40.52 -27.00 -14.47
CA GLU A 485 -41.16 -26.14 -15.47
C GLU A 485 -41.57 -24.82 -14.80
N VAL A 486 -41.12 -23.69 -15.37
CA VAL A 486 -41.44 -22.36 -14.85
C VAL A 486 -41.96 -21.44 -15.95
N THR A 487 -42.88 -20.56 -15.58
CA THR A 487 -43.29 -19.41 -16.38
C THR A 487 -42.48 -18.21 -15.89
N ILE A 488 -41.72 -17.58 -16.78
CA ILE A 488 -40.91 -16.40 -16.46
C ILE A 488 -41.60 -15.19 -17.07
N GLU A 489 -41.85 -14.17 -16.26
CA GLU A 489 -42.46 -12.91 -16.67
C GLU A 489 -41.58 -11.75 -16.24
N TYR A 490 -41.60 -10.66 -17.00
CA TYR A 490 -40.88 -9.43 -16.67
C TYR A 490 -41.77 -8.20 -16.84
N SER A 491 -41.42 -7.13 -16.13
CA SER A 491 -42.16 -5.86 -16.15
C SER A 491 -41.24 -4.68 -15.82
N THR A 492 -41.62 -3.48 -16.26
CA THR A 492 -40.99 -2.21 -15.83
C THR A 492 -41.80 -1.50 -14.74
N ASP A 493 -43.03 -1.93 -14.48
CA ASP A 493 -43.98 -1.21 -13.60
C ASP A 493 -44.74 -2.12 -12.60
N ALA A 494 -44.45 -3.42 -12.58
CA ALA A 494 -45.09 -4.47 -11.77
C ALA A 494 -46.61 -4.65 -12.02
N THR A 495 -47.18 -3.98 -13.01
CA THR A 495 -48.62 -4.07 -13.37
C THR A 495 -48.82 -4.73 -14.73
N ASN A 496 -48.00 -4.39 -15.71
CA ASN A 496 -48.01 -4.93 -17.06
C ASN A 496 -46.87 -5.96 -17.19
N TRP A 497 -47.23 -7.23 -17.23
CA TRP A 497 -46.29 -8.34 -17.29
C TRP A 497 -46.22 -8.91 -18.70
N THR A 498 -45.00 -9.15 -19.16
CA THR A 498 -44.72 -9.84 -20.42
C THR A 498 -44.06 -11.17 -20.12
N GLN A 499 -44.60 -12.25 -20.67
CA GLN A 499 -43.99 -13.56 -20.53
C GLN A 499 -42.72 -13.66 -21.41
N LEU A 500 -41.62 -14.11 -20.82
CA LEU A 500 -40.38 -14.39 -21.52
C LEU A 500 -40.46 -15.77 -22.20
N GLY A 501 -40.73 -15.78 -23.50
CA GLY A 501 -40.82 -17.01 -24.28
C GLY A 501 -41.91 -17.99 -23.81
N ASN A 502 -41.69 -19.29 -24.02
CA ASN A 502 -42.56 -20.35 -23.52
C ASN A 502 -42.12 -20.81 -22.11
N VAL A 503 -42.80 -21.81 -21.56
CA VAL A 503 -42.40 -22.46 -20.30
C VAL A 503 -40.94 -22.92 -20.39
N SER A 504 -40.12 -22.48 -19.43
CA SER A 504 -38.70 -22.82 -19.32
C SER A 504 -38.54 -24.04 -18.42
N GLU A 505 -37.71 -25.00 -18.85
CA GLU A 505 -37.31 -26.14 -18.01
C GLU A 505 -35.97 -25.83 -17.34
N LEU A 506 -35.95 -25.78 -16.01
CA LEU A 506 -34.75 -25.60 -15.19
C LEU A 506 -34.18 -26.97 -14.83
N ALA A 507 -32.87 -27.15 -15.06
CA ALA A 507 -32.20 -28.41 -14.77
C ALA A 507 -32.18 -28.72 -13.26
N GLN A 508 -32.29 -29.99 -12.90
CA GLN A 508 -32.22 -30.44 -11.50
C GLN A 508 -30.82 -30.17 -10.94
N ALA A 509 -30.74 -29.71 -9.68
CA ALA A 509 -29.46 -29.55 -9.01
C ALA A 509 -28.73 -30.88 -8.80
N SER A 510 -27.40 -30.84 -8.67
CA SER A 510 -26.59 -32.06 -8.50
C SER A 510 -26.73 -32.67 -7.10
N GLY A 511 -27.08 -31.87 -6.09
CA GLY A 511 -27.05 -32.22 -4.67
C GLY A 511 -25.65 -32.20 -4.05
N ALA A 512 -24.64 -31.78 -4.82
CA ALA A 512 -23.24 -31.69 -4.37
C ALA A 512 -22.98 -30.31 -3.73
N ALA A 513 -22.04 -30.23 -2.79
CA ALA A 513 -21.71 -28.98 -2.09
C ALA A 513 -20.97 -27.95 -2.98
N ASP A 514 -20.56 -28.32 -4.19
CA ASP A 514 -19.81 -27.52 -5.17
C ASP A 514 -20.61 -27.31 -6.48
N TYR A 515 -21.92 -27.14 -6.36
CA TYR A 515 -22.85 -27.08 -7.49
C TYR A 515 -22.74 -25.75 -8.27
N ALA A 516 -22.27 -25.79 -9.52
CA ALA A 516 -22.35 -24.64 -10.43
C ALA A 516 -23.74 -24.47 -11.02
N HIS A 517 -24.08 -23.26 -11.47
CA HIS A 517 -25.29 -23.04 -12.25
C HIS A 517 -25.29 -23.99 -13.45
N ASN A 518 -26.43 -24.60 -13.70
CA ASN A 518 -26.61 -25.54 -14.79
C ASN A 518 -27.71 -25.08 -15.76
N THR A 519 -28.30 -23.92 -15.49
CA THR A 519 -29.35 -23.32 -16.29
C THR A 519 -29.06 -21.84 -16.51
N THR A 520 -29.13 -21.42 -17.78
CA THR A 520 -29.03 -20.02 -18.20
C THR A 520 -30.23 -19.69 -19.07
N VAL A 521 -30.93 -18.62 -18.73
CA VAL A 521 -32.11 -18.11 -19.45
C VAL A 521 -31.74 -16.79 -20.11
N ALA A 522 -31.80 -16.72 -21.44
CA ALA A 522 -31.53 -15.50 -22.18
C ALA A 522 -32.71 -14.51 -22.05
N PHE A 523 -32.39 -13.24 -21.79
CA PHE A 523 -33.34 -12.12 -21.82
C PHE A 523 -33.19 -11.28 -23.09
N ASP A 524 -32.13 -11.49 -23.88
CA ASP A 524 -31.89 -10.84 -25.18
C ASP A 524 -32.00 -9.29 -25.14
N GLY A 525 -31.64 -8.68 -24.00
CA GLY A 525 -31.63 -7.23 -23.83
C GLY A 525 -33.01 -6.63 -23.58
N VAL A 526 -33.96 -7.35 -22.94
CA VAL A 526 -35.25 -6.73 -22.58
C VAL A 526 -35.11 -5.78 -21.38
N PRO A 527 -35.76 -4.60 -21.42
CA PRO A 527 -35.81 -3.71 -20.26
C PRO A 527 -36.76 -4.28 -19.20
N ALA A 528 -36.27 -4.46 -17.98
CA ALA A 528 -37.05 -4.94 -16.85
C ALA A 528 -36.61 -4.27 -15.55
N LYS A 529 -37.57 -3.92 -14.71
CA LYS A 529 -37.35 -3.61 -13.28
C LYS A 529 -37.79 -4.79 -12.40
N TYR A 530 -38.66 -5.65 -12.91
CA TYR A 530 -39.22 -6.78 -12.20
C TYR A 530 -39.08 -8.05 -13.04
N VAL A 531 -38.71 -9.15 -12.39
CA VAL A 531 -38.75 -10.51 -12.95
C VAL A 531 -39.50 -11.42 -12.00
N LYS A 532 -40.42 -12.23 -12.51
CA LYS A 532 -41.21 -13.19 -11.72
C LYS A 532 -41.11 -14.58 -12.32
N LEU A 533 -40.80 -15.56 -11.47
CA LEU A 533 -40.83 -16.98 -11.80
C LEU A 533 -42.05 -17.59 -11.13
N THR A 534 -42.93 -18.20 -11.90
CA THR A 534 -44.07 -18.99 -11.40
C THR A 534 -43.82 -20.46 -11.69
N ALA A 535 -43.78 -21.29 -10.65
CA ALA A 535 -43.54 -22.72 -10.74
C ALA A 535 -44.78 -23.45 -11.30
N ASN A 536 -44.59 -24.16 -12.41
CA ASN A 536 -45.59 -25.06 -12.99
C ASN A 536 -45.39 -26.51 -12.51
N SER A 537 -44.14 -26.93 -12.29
CA SER A 537 -43.78 -28.25 -11.75
C SER A 537 -42.41 -28.26 -11.06
N ASN A 538 -42.11 -29.35 -10.33
CA ASN A 538 -40.80 -29.64 -9.72
C ASN A 538 -40.27 -31.02 -10.17
N TRP A 539 -39.03 -31.34 -9.80
CA TRP A 539 -38.40 -32.62 -10.13
C TRP A 539 -38.97 -33.83 -9.36
N GLY A 540 -39.85 -33.60 -8.39
CA GLY A 540 -40.55 -34.62 -7.61
C GLY A 540 -41.69 -35.36 -8.33
N GLY A 541 -42.02 -34.99 -9.56
CA GLY A 541 -43.03 -35.70 -10.37
C GLY A 541 -44.44 -35.71 -9.77
N GLY A 542 -44.79 -34.68 -9.00
CA GLY A 542 -46.08 -34.55 -8.30
C GLY A 542 -46.19 -35.33 -6.98
N VAL A 543 -45.09 -35.89 -6.48
CA VAL A 543 -45.01 -36.52 -5.15
C VAL A 543 -44.79 -35.48 -4.04
N PHE A 544 -44.17 -34.35 -4.39
CA PHE A 544 -43.82 -33.29 -3.45
C PHE A 544 -44.50 -31.98 -3.85
N ASP A 545 -45.21 -31.36 -2.91
CA ASP A 545 -45.86 -30.05 -3.08
C ASP A 545 -45.04 -28.95 -2.39
N ARG A 546 -43.77 -28.84 -2.82
CA ARG A 546 -42.78 -27.85 -2.36
C ARG A 546 -41.89 -27.44 -3.53
N TYR A 547 -41.43 -26.20 -3.50
CA TYR A 547 -40.66 -25.56 -4.55
C TYR A 547 -39.52 -24.77 -3.91
N GLY A 548 -38.33 -24.83 -4.50
CA GLY A 548 -37.19 -24.07 -4.00
C GLY A 548 -36.21 -23.67 -5.09
N LEU A 549 -35.35 -22.71 -4.74
CA LEU A 549 -34.21 -22.25 -5.53
C LEU A 549 -33.04 -21.95 -4.58
N SER A 550 -31.83 -22.07 -5.09
CA SER A 550 -30.62 -21.74 -4.36
C SER A 550 -30.22 -20.29 -4.60
N GLU A 551 -29.89 -19.93 -5.84
CA GLU A 551 -29.35 -18.62 -6.21
C GLU A 551 -29.79 -18.26 -7.64
N VAL A 552 -30.01 -16.97 -7.88
CA VAL A 552 -30.38 -16.44 -9.19
C VAL A 552 -29.56 -15.17 -9.45
N ARG A 553 -28.71 -15.24 -10.47
CA ARG A 553 -27.88 -14.11 -10.89
C ARG A 553 -28.44 -13.49 -12.17
N PHE A 554 -28.83 -12.23 -12.09
CA PHE A 554 -29.24 -11.45 -13.26
C PHE A 554 -28.05 -10.69 -13.82
N LEU A 555 -27.78 -10.86 -15.12
CA LEU A 555 -26.79 -10.07 -15.83
C LEU A 555 -27.48 -9.01 -16.69
N TYR A 556 -26.91 -7.81 -16.74
CA TYR A 556 -27.42 -6.68 -17.53
C TYR A 556 -26.36 -6.15 -18.50
N ILE A 557 -26.84 -5.58 -19.61
CA ILE A 557 -26.03 -4.87 -20.59
C ILE A 557 -25.84 -3.43 -20.07
N PRO A 558 -24.62 -2.97 -19.72
CA PRO A 558 -24.42 -1.63 -19.21
C PRO A 558 -24.51 -0.63 -20.36
N LEU A 559 -25.54 0.21 -20.37
CA LEU A 559 -25.76 1.20 -21.44
C LEU A 559 -25.28 2.61 -21.11
N ARG A 560 -24.83 2.84 -19.86
CA ARG A 560 -24.37 4.14 -19.38
C ARG A 560 -22.85 4.16 -19.27
N ALA A 561 -22.27 5.35 -19.41
CA ALA A 561 -20.88 5.59 -19.09
C ALA A 561 -20.61 5.28 -17.61
N ARG A 562 -19.43 4.73 -17.33
CA ARG A 562 -18.98 4.29 -15.99
C ARG A 562 -17.46 4.33 -15.91
N GLU A 563 -16.89 4.11 -14.72
CA GLU A 563 -15.43 4.13 -14.49
C GLU A 563 -14.76 5.42 -15.03
N PRO A 564 -15.13 6.61 -14.51
CA PRO A 564 -14.55 7.87 -14.95
C PRO A 564 -13.04 7.94 -14.66
N GLN A 565 -12.31 8.65 -15.51
CA GLN A 565 -10.94 9.10 -15.28
C GLN A 565 -10.89 10.61 -15.60
N PRO A 566 -10.46 11.48 -14.69
CA PRO A 566 -10.08 11.19 -13.30
C PRO A 566 -11.18 10.50 -12.52
N ASP A 567 -10.80 9.72 -11.51
CA ASP A 567 -11.77 9.09 -10.61
C ASP A 567 -12.67 10.16 -9.99
N SER A 568 -13.94 9.81 -9.75
CA SER A 568 -14.85 10.76 -9.12
C SER A 568 -14.32 11.14 -7.73
N THR A 569 -14.37 12.43 -7.41
CA THR A 569 -13.80 13.09 -6.23
C THR A 569 -12.27 13.17 -6.17
N ALA A 570 -11.56 12.82 -7.25
CA ALA A 570 -10.11 13.01 -7.33
C ALA A 570 -9.72 14.47 -7.06
N THR A 571 -8.59 14.66 -6.39
CA THR A 571 -7.98 15.98 -6.10
C THR A 571 -6.60 16.05 -6.75
N ASP A 572 -5.98 17.24 -6.77
CA ASP A 572 -4.67 17.49 -7.40
C ASP A 572 -4.59 17.07 -8.90
N VAL A 573 -5.73 17.13 -9.58
CA VAL A 573 -5.78 16.81 -11.01
C VAL A 573 -5.12 17.95 -11.80
N GLY A 574 -4.22 17.60 -12.71
CA GLY A 574 -3.62 18.59 -13.62
C GLY A 574 -4.71 19.30 -14.46
N PRO A 575 -4.58 20.61 -14.71
CA PRO A 575 -5.64 21.38 -15.38
C PRO A 575 -5.82 21.02 -16.87
N ASP A 576 -4.80 20.47 -17.51
CA ASP A 576 -4.88 19.85 -18.84
C ASP A 576 -5.24 18.37 -18.71
N VAL A 577 -6.52 18.11 -18.50
CA VAL A 577 -7.03 16.77 -18.22
C VAL A 577 -7.58 16.11 -19.48
N THR A 578 -7.27 14.83 -19.66
CA THR A 578 -8.01 13.98 -20.58
C THR A 578 -9.06 13.23 -19.79
N LEU A 579 -10.32 13.64 -19.92
CA LEU A 579 -11.44 12.87 -19.38
C LEU A 579 -11.53 11.55 -20.15
N ARG A 580 -11.67 10.43 -19.46
CA ARG A 580 -11.97 9.11 -20.05
C ARG A 580 -13.06 8.41 -19.27
N TRP A 581 -13.75 7.49 -19.90
CA TRP A 581 -14.76 6.67 -19.26
C TRP A 581 -14.90 5.34 -19.99
N ARG A 582 -15.52 4.38 -19.33
CA ARG A 582 -15.93 3.13 -19.96
C ARG A 582 -17.29 3.29 -20.61
N VAL A 583 -17.32 3.01 -21.91
CA VAL A 583 -18.46 3.23 -22.81
C VAL A 583 -19.64 2.30 -22.48
N GLY A 584 -20.85 2.86 -22.55
CA GLY A 584 -22.09 2.09 -22.60
C GLY A 584 -22.12 1.15 -23.81
N ARG A 585 -22.39 -0.14 -23.60
CA ARG A 585 -22.60 -1.12 -24.70
C ARG A 585 -23.71 -0.57 -25.59
N GLU A 586 -23.43 -0.43 -26.87
CA GLU A 586 -24.32 0.15 -27.89
C GLU A 586 -24.27 1.69 -28.05
N ALA A 587 -23.51 2.44 -27.25
CA ALA A 587 -23.30 3.85 -27.53
C ALA A 587 -22.56 4.05 -28.86
N ALA A 588 -23.01 5.03 -29.63
CA ALA A 588 -22.39 5.44 -30.89
C ALA A 588 -21.68 6.81 -30.79
N GLU A 589 -22.11 7.63 -29.83
CA GLU A 589 -21.64 8.99 -29.59
C GLU A 589 -21.81 9.31 -28.10
N HIS A 590 -20.97 10.21 -27.60
CA HIS A 590 -20.91 10.62 -26.20
C HIS A 590 -21.06 12.13 -26.11
N ASN A 591 -22.05 12.59 -25.35
CA ASN A 591 -22.24 14.00 -25.01
C ASN A 591 -21.62 14.26 -23.63
N VAL A 592 -20.48 14.94 -23.61
CA VAL A 592 -19.73 15.30 -22.40
C VAL A 592 -20.13 16.70 -21.95
N TYR A 593 -20.54 16.80 -20.69
CA TYR A 593 -20.92 18.04 -20.03
C TYR A 593 -19.97 18.27 -18.86
N ILE A 594 -19.33 19.43 -18.79
CA ILE A 594 -18.43 19.79 -17.67
C ILE A 594 -18.63 21.24 -17.25
N GLY A 595 -18.52 21.51 -15.95
CA GLY A 595 -18.55 22.86 -15.41
C GLY A 595 -18.41 22.88 -13.88
N THR A 596 -18.29 24.07 -13.31
CA THR A 596 -18.14 24.27 -11.85
C THR A 596 -19.49 24.34 -11.10
N ASP A 597 -20.62 24.29 -11.82
CA ASP A 597 -21.97 24.26 -11.26
C ASP A 597 -22.57 22.87 -11.48
N GLU A 598 -22.64 22.07 -10.41
CA GLU A 598 -23.18 20.71 -10.41
C GLU A 598 -24.59 20.65 -10.99
N GLN A 599 -25.45 21.61 -10.65
CA GLN A 599 -26.84 21.62 -11.11
C GLN A 599 -26.92 21.96 -12.59
N ALA A 600 -26.09 22.88 -13.08
CA ALA A 600 -26.03 23.20 -14.50
C ALA A 600 -25.56 22.00 -15.34
N VAL A 601 -24.63 21.19 -14.81
CA VAL A 601 -24.17 19.93 -15.41
C VAL A 601 -25.29 18.89 -15.35
N ALA A 602 -25.93 18.71 -14.20
CA ALA A 602 -27.08 17.81 -14.03
C ALA A 602 -28.19 18.08 -15.05
N ASP A 603 -28.53 19.35 -15.27
CA ASP A 603 -29.56 19.81 -16.19
C ASP A 603 -29.10 19.85 -17.66
N GLY A 604 -27.81 19.61 -17.94
CA GLY A 604 -27.23 19.63 -19.29
C GLY A 604 -27.24 21.03 -19.93
N THR A 605 -27.11 22.08 -19.12
CA THR A 605 -27.16 23.48 -19.56
C THR A 605 -25.78 24.13 -19.77
N VAL A 606 -24.72 23.44 -19.34
CA VAL A 606 -23.32 23.78 -19.68
C VAL A 606 -23.03 23.49 -21.17
N PRO A 607 -21.96 24.08 -21.75
CA PRO A 607 -21.50 23.69 -23.08
C PRO A 607 -21.30 22.17 -23.18
N VAL A 608 -21.76 21.59 -24.29
CA VAL A 608 -21.64 20.16 -24.57
C VAL A 608 -20.52 19.92 -25.58
N SER A 609 -19.64 18.98 -25.25
CA SER A 609 -18.68 18.40 -26.19
C SER A 609 -19.24 17.08 -26.72
N VAL A 610 -19.17 16.88 -28.03
CA VAL A 610 -19.72 15.69 -28.69
C VAL A 610 -18.57 14.91 -29.30
N VAL A 611 -18.31 13.72 -28.77
CA VAL A 611 -17.16 12.89 -29.13
C VAL A 611 -17.60 11.47 -29.49
N THR A 612 -16.81 10.81 -30.36
CA THR A 612 -17.04 9.42 -30.79
C THR A 612 -16.10 8.42 -30.12
N GLU A 613 -15.06 8.92 -29.46
CA GLU A 613 -14.15 8.12 -28.64
C GLU A 613 -14.50 8.36 -27.17
N ALA A 614 -14.16 7.39 -26.32
CA ALA A 614 -14.44 7.44 -24.88
C ALA A 614 -13.49 8.38 -24.11
N ARG A 615 -13.16 9.52 -24.71
CA ARG A 615 -12.25 10.51 -24.18
C ARG A 615 -12.57 11.92 -24.66
N ASP A 616 -12.25 12.91 -23.84
CA ASP A 616 -12.30 14.33 -24.20
C ASP A 616 -11.12 15.08 -23.59
N LEU A 617 -10.47 15.95 -24.37
CA LEU A 617 -9.32 16.74 -23.91
C LEU A 617 -9.81 18.14 -23.52
N ILE A 618 -9.63 18.50 -22.26
CA ILE A 618 -10.17 19.74 -21.71
C ILE A 618 -9.08 20.45 -20.91
N SER A 619 -8.93 21.74 -21.16
CA SER A 619 -8.07 22.63 -20.39
C SER A 619 -8.95 23.46 -19.45
N LEU A 620 -8.60 23.45 -18.17
CA LEU A 620 -9.42 23.95 -17.07
C LEU A 620 -8.68 25.01 -16.25
N ASP A 621 -9.42 25.74 -15.39
CA ASP A 621 -8.81 26.67 -14.44
C ASP A 621 -8.27 25.90 -13.22
N LEU A 622 -7.17 26.37 -12.63
CA LEU A 622 -6.57 25.80 -11.42
C LEU A 622 -7.44 26.05 -10.18
N GLY A 623 -7.33 25.16 -9.19
CA GLY A 623 -7.94 25.28 -7.85
C GLY A 623 -9.46 25.19 -7.81
N GLN A 624 -10.09 24.64 -8.86
CA GLN A 624 -11.54 24.55 -8.98
C GLN A 624 -12.03 23.11 -8.95
N THR A 625 -13.20 22.90 -8.33
CA THR A 625 -13.94 21.65 -8.45
C THR A 625 -14.82 21.69 -9.70
N TYR A 626 -14.64 20.71 -10.59
CA TYR A 626 -15.45 20.49 -11.77
C TYR A 626 -16.36 19.30 -11.58
N TYR A 627 -17.60 19.46 -12.00
CA TYR A 627 -18.60 18.41 -12.13
C TYR A 627 -18.74 18.06 -13.59
N TRP A 628 -18.89 16.78 -13.91
CA TRP A 628 -19.08 16.33 -15.27
C TRP A 628 -19.93 15.08 -15.36
N LYS A 629 -20.54 14.88 -16.52
CA LYS A 629 -21.29 13.66 -16.85
C LYS A 629 -21.15 13.35 -18.33
N VAL A 630 -21.38 12.08 -18.68
CA VAL A 630 -21.45 11.63 -20.06
C VAL A 630 -22.83 11.06 -20.35
N SER A 631 -23.52 11.63 -21.33
CA SER A 631 -24.74 11.04 -21.85
C SER A 631 -24.42 10.17 -23.07
N GLU A 632 -24.78 8.90 -22.97
CA GLU A 632 -24.55 7.91 -24.01
C GLU A 632 -25.66 8.00 -25.07
N VAL A 633 -25.29 8.19 -26.32
CA VAL A 633 -26.24 8.36 -27.43
C VAL A 633 -26.26 7.10 -28.30
N ASN A 634 -27.45 6.54 -28.47
CA ASN A 634 -27.73 5.50 -29.45
C ASN A 634 -29.10 5.71 -30.10
N ILE A 635 -29.11 6.21 -31.33
CA ILE A 635 -30.34 6.52 -32.08
C ILE A 635 -31.22 5.31 -32.42
N ALA A 636 -30.70 4.08 -32.30
CA ALA A 636 -31.45 2.85 -32.54
C ALA A 636 -32.23 2.39 -31.30
N GLU A 637 -31.88 2.89 -30.11
CA GLU A 637 -32.49 2.52 -28.84
C GLU A 637 -33.57 3.53 -28.41
N THR A 638 -34.44 3.12 -27.47
CA THR A 638 -35.44 4.00 -26.86
C THR A 638 -35.32 3.93 -25.34
N PRO A 639 -34.94 5.02 -24.65
CA PRO A 639 -34.65 6.36 -25.21
C PRO A 639 -33.34 6.39 -26.02
N ALA A 640 -33.27 7.30 -26.99
CA ALA A 640 -32.10 7.44 -27.87
C ALA A 640 -30.86 8.04 -27.19
N MET A 641 -31.02 8.55 -25.97
CA MET A 641 -29.98 9.14 -25.15
C MET A 641 -30.20 8.69 -23.71
N LEU A 642 -29.13 8.24 -23.07
CA LEU A 642 -29.11 7.78 -21.70
C LEU A 642 -28.17 8.68 -20.89
N GLU A 643 -28.75 9.42 -19.96
CA GLU A 643 -28.00 10.24 -19.01
C GLU A 643 -27.11 9.35 -18.14
N GLY A 644 -25.83 9.70 -18.04
CA GLY A 644 -24.88 9.11 -17.09
C GLY A 644 -24.99 9.72 -15.69
N ASP A 645 -24.21 9.16 -14.78
CA ASP A 645 -24.09 9.68 -13.42
C ASP A 645 -23.18 10.92 -13.39
N ILE A 646 -23.29 11.75 -12.34
CA ILE A 646 -22.46 12.95 -12.17
C ILE A 646 -21.20 12.56 -11.41
N TRP A 647 -20.05 12.91 -11.96
CA TRP A 647 -18.74 12.76 -11.36
C TRP A 647 -18.15 14.13 -11.07
N SER A 648 -17.15 14.18 -10.20
CA SER A 648 -16.42 15.41 -9.91
C SER A 648 -14.93 15.18 -9.78
N PHE A 649 -14.13 16.23 -9.90
CA PHE A 649 -12.73 16.25 -9.48
C PHE A 649 -12.31 17.69 -9.20
N THR A 650 -11.21 17.87 -8.47
CA THR A 650 -10.64 19.18 -8.18
C THR A 650 -9.28 19.30 -8.84
N THR A 651 -9.12 20.33 -9.65
CA THR A 651 -7.82 20.67 -10.26
C THR A 651 -6.87 21.20 -9.20
N ARG A 652 -5.59 20.93 -9.35
CA ARG A 652 -4.53 21.51 -8.49
C ARG A 652 -4.51 23.02 -8.51
N ASP A 653 -3.93 23.64 -7.48
CA ASP A 653 -3.90 25.10 -7.31
C ASP A 653 -2.78 25.80 -8.11
N PHE A 654 -1.81 25.04 -8.60
CA PHE A 654 -0.62 25.56 -9.28
C PHE A 654 -0.14 24.70 -10.45
N VAL A 655 0.69 25.30 -11.31
CA VAL A 655 1.53 24.59 -12.28
C VAL A 655 2.96 24.51 -11.73
N VAL A 656 3.56 23.32 -11.76
CA VAL A 656 4.96 23.11 -11.38
C VAL A 656 5.87 23.58 -12.52
N VAL A 657 6.82 24.46 -12.23
CA VAL A 657 7.91 24.81 -13.13
C VAL A 657 9.10 23.90 -12.88
N ASP A 658 9.48 23.75 -11.61
CA ASP A 658 10.50 22.80 -11.15
C ASP A 658 10.26 22.54 -9.65
N ASP A 659 10.04 21.28 -9.27
CA ASP A 659 9.92 20.82 -7.88
C ASP A 659 11.19 20.13 -7.40
N PHE A 660 12.25 20.08 -8.22
CA PHE A 660 13.52 19.43 -7.94
C PHE A 660 13.51 17.92 -7.66
N GLU A 661 12.33 17.28 -7.61
CA GLU A 661 12.16 15.87 -7.30
C GLU A 661 12.65 14.94 -8.41
N SER A 662 12.67 15.41 -9.66
CA SER A 662 13.05 14.58 -10.81
C SER A 662 14.57 14.38 -10.98
N TYR A 663 15.40 15.11 -10.24
CA TYR A 663 16.84 15.10 -10.42
C TYR A 663 17.50 13.90 -9.73
N ASN A 664 18.56 13.36 -10.36
CA ASN A 664 19.31 12.22 -9.88
C ASN A 664 20.81 12.35 -10.16
N ASP A 665 21.63 11.56 -9.47
CA ASP A 665 23.10 11.54 -9.64
C ASP A 665 23.59 10.46 -10.62
N ILE A 666 22.72 10.00 -11.53
CA ILE A 666 23.12 9.06 -12.58
C ILE A 666 24.04 9.83 -13.56
N PRO A 667 25.24 9.31 -13.89
CA PRO A 667 26.18 9.98 -14.79
C PRO A 667 25.55 10.39 -16.13
N VAL A 668 25.90 11.57 -16.65
CA VAL A 668 25.28 12.19 -17.85
C VAL A 668 25.31 11.33 -19.13
N GLU A 669 26.21 10.35 -19.18
CA GLU A 669 26.33 9.39 -20.27
C GLU A 669 25.42 8.15 -20.15
N GLU A 670 24.74 7.96 -19.02
CA GLU A 670 23.89 6.80 -18.73
C GLU A 670 22.40 7.08 -18.98
N GLU A 671 21.63 6.03 -19.28
CA GLU A 671 20.19 6.14 -19.55
C GLU A 671 19.43 6.47 -18.26
N GLY A 672 18.46 7.39 -18.35
CA GLY A 672 17.73 7.90 -17.19
C GLY A 672 18.45 9.00 -16.42
N SER A 673 19.63 9.42 -16.89
CA SER A 673 20.37 10.53 -16.29
C SER A 673 19.60 11.85 -16.36
N ASN A 674 19.43 12.47 -15.20
CA ASN A 674 18.87 13.80 -15.05
C ASN A 674 19.54 14.55 -13.88
N PRO A 675 20.85 14.86 -13.94
CA PRO A 675 21.50 15.65 -12.90
C PRO A 675 21.14 17.12 -13.02
N VAL A 676 20.93 17.77 -11.87
CA VAL A 676 20.47 19.16 -11.80
C VAL A 676 21.39 20.13 -12.57
N TYR A 677 22.70 19.92 -12.50
CA TYR A 677 23.71 20.75 -13.19
C TYR A 677 23.77 20.56 -14.71
N ALA A 678 23.11 19.53 -15.26
CA ALA A 678 22.94 19.39 -16.72
C ALA A 678 21.71 20.15 -17.22
N THR A 679 20.72 20.38 -16.35
CA THR A 679 19.45 21.03 -16.67
C THR A 679 19.49 22.54 -16.35
N TRP A 680 20.09 22.90 -15.22
CA TRP A 680 20.36 24.26 -14.81
C TRP A 680 21.80 24.65 -15.13
N ALA A 681 21.98 25.57 -16.08
CA ALA A 681 23.29 26.06 -16.46
C ALA A 681 23.80 27.10 -15.44
N ASP A 682 24.90 26.80 -14.76
CA ASP A 682 25.47 27.62 -13.69
C ASP A 682 26.84 28.25 -14.06
N GLY A 683 27.63 28.63 -13.05
CA GLY A 683 28.95 29.23 -13.20
C GLY A 683 30.11 28.25 -13.11
N PHE A 684 29.87 26.94 -12.93
CA PHE A 684 30.92 25.96 -12.62
C PHE A 684 32.02 25.91 -13.70
N ASP A 685 31.63 25.97 -14.97
CA ASP A 685 32.55 25.99 -16.11
C ASP A 685 33.16 27.37 -16.40
N ASN A 686 32.66 28.44 -15.76
CA ASN A 686 33.18 29.81 -15.90
C ASN A 686 33.21 30.59 -14.56
N PRO A 687 33.96 30.09 -13.56
CA PRO A 687 33.93 30.61 -12.19
C PRO A 687 34.53 32.02 -12.05
N SER A 688 35.15 32.53 -13.12
CA SER A 688 35.75 33.87 -13.19
C SER A 688 34.74 34.99 -13.48
N ALA A 689 33.58 34.64 -14.06
CA ALA A 689 32.54 35.59 -14.42
C ALA A 689 31.23 35.30 -13.68
N ASN A 690 30.90 34.02 -13.50
CA ASN A 690 29.72 33.55 -12.81
C ASN A 690 30.16 32.71 -11.60
N GLY A 691 29.85 33.14 -10.39
CA GLY A 691 30.24 32.48 -9.14
C GLY A 691 29.22 31.49 -8.62
N SER A 692 28.19 31.13 -9.39
CA SER A 692 27.20 30.13 -8.97
C SER A 692 27.73 28.71 -9.15
N THR A 693 27.28 27.84 -8.27
CA THR A 693 27.30 26.38 -8.45
C THR A 693 25.94 25.84 -8.00
N ILE A 694 25.28 25.05 -8.85
CA ILE A 694 24.02 24.38 -8.50
C ILE A 694 24.27 22.90 -8.18
N GLY A 695 23.79 22.45 -7.04
CA GLY A 695 24.11 21.15 -6.48
C GLY A 695 25.42 21.12 -5.68
N TYR A 696 25.54 20.15 -4.77
CA TYR A 696 26.79 19.88 -4.06
C TYR A 696 27.87 19.34 -5.02
N VAL A 697 29.12 19.69 -4.74
CA VAL A 697 30.28 19.34 -5.58
C VAL A 697 31.38 18.58 -4.84
N GLU A 698 31.13 18.23 -3.58
CA GLU A 698 32.08 17.38 -2.85
C GLU A 698 32.06 15.96 -3.43
N ALA A 699 33.24 15.37 -3.59
CA ALA A 699 33.34 14.03 -4.14
C ALA A 699 32.58 13.03 -3.25
N PHE A 700 31.74 12.19 -3.87
CA PHE A 700 30.90 11.18 -3.22
C PHE A 700 29.74 11.74 -2.36
N GLN A 701 29.47 13.03 -2.43
CA GLN A 701 28.22 13.62 -1.92
C GLN A 701 27.19 13.65 -3.05
N PRO A 702 25.92 13.27 -2.80
CA PRO A 702 24.82 13.51 -3.74
C PRO A 702 24.72 14.99 -4.11
N SER A 703 24.34 15.31 -5.34
CA SER A 703 24.23 16.73 -5.75
C SER A 703 23.05 17.45 -5.10
N MET A 704 22.01 16.71 -4.70
CA MET A 704 20.80 17.25 -4.07
C MET A 704 20.86 17.20 -2.54
N GLU A 705 20.11 18.08 -1.87
CA GLU A 705 19.97 18.13 -0.41
C GLU A 705 18.73 17.35 0.03
N THR A 706 18.85 16.48 1.03
CA THR A 706 17.75 15.59 1.48
C THR A 706 17.35 15.79 2.93
N ARG A 707 17.95 16.77 3.63
CA ARG A 707 17.62 17.12 5.03
C ARG A 707 16.97 18.48 5.16
N ILE A 708 17.42 19.44 4.36
CA ILE A 708 16.81 20.78 4.27
C ILE A 708 15.93 20.75 3.02
N VAL A 709 14.68 20.35 3.18
CA VAL A 709 13.70 20.11 2.10
C VAL A 709 12.42 20.87 2.43
N HIS A 710 11.74 21.46 1.45
CA HIS A 710 10.44 22.10 1.66
C HIS A 710 9.32 21.11 1.39
N GLY A 711 9.33 20.50 0.20
CA GLY A 711 8.32 19.52 -0.21
C GLY A 711 8.97 18.21 -0.65
N ALA A 712 8.24 17.10 -0.50
CA ALA A 712 8.63 15.79 -0.98
C ALA A 712 9.99 15.28 -0.44
N SER A 713 11.04 15.14 -1.24
CA SER A 713 12.24 14.34 -0.86
C SER A 713 13.58 15.05 -0.99
N GLN A 714 13.67 16.12 -1.78
CA GLN A 714 14.94 16.81 -1.99
C GLN A 714 14.78 18.27 -2.41
N SER A 715 15.74 19.10 -2.01
CA SER A 715 15.89 20.47 -2.50
C SER A 715 17.22 20.68 -3.20
N VAL A 716 17.38 21.80 -3.91
CA VAL A 716 18.64 22.13 -4.59
C VAL A 716 19.49 23.11 -3.79
N PRO A 717 20.75 22.78 -3.43
CA PRO A 717 21.69 23.76 -2.90
C PRO A 717 22.22 24.65 -4.02
N PHE A 718 22.12 25.97 -3.84
CA PHE A 718 22.71 26.99 -4.71
C PHE A 718 23.82 27.71 -3.98
N LEU A 719 25.06 27.50 -4.41
CA LEU A 719 26.22 28.20 -3.87
C LEU A 719 26.43 29.49 -4.66
N TYR A 720 26.71 30.60 -3.96
CA TYR A 720 27.07 31.88 -4.57
C TYR A 720 28.39 32.42 -4.02
N ASP A 721 29.12 33.14 -4.86
CA ASP A 721 30.28 33.94 -4.52
C ASP A 721 30.26 35.14 -5.47
N ASN A 722 30.11 36.35 -4.94
CA ASN A 722 30.01 37.56 -5.73
C ASN A 722 31.25 38.46 -5.58
N ASN A 723 32.40 37.91 -5.19
CA ASN A 723 33.62 38.68 -5.11
C ASN A 723 34.12 39.12 -6.51
N PHE A 724 33.71 40.32 -6.95
CA PHE A 724 33.94 40.88 -8.28
C PHE A 724 33.33 40.05 -9.43
N LYS A 725 32.25 39.32 -9.14
CA LYS A 725 31.46 38.50 -10.08
C LYS A 725 29.98 38.54 -9.67
N TYR A 726 29.12 37.95 -10.49
CA TYR A 726 27.72 37.66 -10.14
C TYR A 726 27.54 36.15 -10.04
N SER A 727 26.46 35.67 -9.42
CA SER A 727 26.11 34.24 -9.36
C SER A 727 24.74 34.06 -9.98
N GLU A 728 24.59 33.19 -10.98
CA GLU A 728 23.31 32.92 -11.65
C GLU A 728 23.24 31.47 -12.16
N ALA A 729 22.14 30.77 -11.92
CA ALA A 729 21.83 29.51 -12.59
C ALA A 729 20.59 29.70 -13.48
N VAL A 730 20.60 29.10 -14.67
CA VAL A 730 19.60 29.30 -15.72
C VAL A 730 18.96 27.97 -16.12
N LEU A 731 17.65 27.87 -15.95
CA LEU A 731 16.81 26.81 -16.49
C LEU A 731 16.36 27.16 -17.92
N LEU A 732 16.59 26.24 -18.87
CA LEU A 732 16.12 26.36 -20.25
C LEU A 732 14.77 25.64 -20.42
N LEU A 733 13.75 26.39 -20.83
CA LEU A 733 12.40 25.87 -21.06
C LEU A 733 12.22 25.59 -22.55
N SER A 734 12.34 24.31 -22.93
CA SER A 734 12.24 23.84 -24.32
C SER A 734 11.33 22.60 -24.42
N PRO A 735 10.16 22.69 -25.08
CA PRO A 735 9.66 23.84 -25.85
C PRO A 735 9.33 25.06 -24.97
N PRO A 736 9.20 26.26 -25.56
CA PRO A 736 8.74 27.44 -24.82
C PRO A 736 7.39 27.18 -24.15
N GLN A 737 7.22 27.69 -22.92
CA GLN A 737 5.99 27.56 -22.13
C GLN A 737 5.09 28.79 -22.29
N ASP A 738 3.77 28.60 -22.23
CA ASP A 738 2.76 29.67 -22.15
C ASP A 738 2.29 29.83 -20.69
N TRP A 739 2.80 30.86 -20.01
CA TRP A 739 2.42 31.22 -18.64
C TRP A 739 1.23 32.20 -18.62
N THR A 740 0.38 32.18 -19.65
CA THR A 740 -0.93 32.86 -19.63
C THR A 740 -2.10 31.88 -19.53
N GLU A 741 -1.83 30.58 -19.65
CA GLU A 741 -2.80 29.50 -19.49
C GLU A 741 -3.27 29.38 -18.03
N HIS A 742 -4.43 28.77 -17.83
CA HIS A 742 -5.04 28.50 -16.52
C HIS A 742 -5.19 29.71 -15.58
N GLY A 743 -5.11 30.93 -16.13
CA GLY A 743 -5.26 32.18 -15.39
C GLY A 743 -4.07 32.52 -14.47
N VAL A 744 -2.91 31.88 -14.65
CA VAL A 744 -1.70 32.14 -13.84
C VAL A 744 -1.22 33.58 -13.93
N LYS A 745 -0.78 34.13 -12.80
CA LYS A 745 -0.34 35.53 -12.65
C LYS A 745 0.88 35.69 -11.73
N VAL A 746 1.17 34.68 -10.91
CA VAL A 746 2.22 34.75 -9.90
C VAL A 746 3.19 33.59 -10.13
N LEU A 747 4.48 33.89 -10.10
CA LEU A 747 5.55 32.92 -9.94
C LEU A 747 5.93 32.90 -8.47
N SER A 748 5.94 31.72 -7.86
CA SER A 748 6.48 31.53 -6.52
C SER A 748 7.75 30.69 -6.57
N LEU A 749 8.59 30.87 -5.57
CA LEU A 749 9.69 29.97 -5.25
C LEU A 749 9.89 29.95 -3.73
N TYR A 750 10.19 28.77 -3.21
CA TYR A 750 10.60 28.61 -1.82
C TYR A 750 12.13 28.65 -1.74
N PHE A 751 12.64 29.33 -0.72
CA PHE A 751 14.08 29.37 -0.46
C PHE A 751 14.42 29.32 1.02
N HIS A 752 15.60 28.77 1.33
CA HIS A 752 16.14 28.65 2.68
C HIS A 752 17.61 29.05 2.69
N GLY A 753 18.01 29.96 3.60
CA GLY A 753 19.37 30.51 3.65
C GLY A 753 20.19 29.98 4.81
N ASP A 754 21.46 29.63 4.56
CA ASP A 754 22.42 29.27 5.61
C ASP A 754 22.77 30.47 6.53
N PRO A 755 22.80 30.32 7.86
CA PRO A 755 23.15 31.40 8.81
C PRO A 755 24.56 32.00 8.64
N GLU A 756 25.50 31.27 8.06
CA GLU A 756 26.86 31.73 7.80
C GLU A 756 26.98 32.55 6.50
N ASN A 757 25.88 32.70 5.78
CA ASN A 757 25.82 33.49 4.55
C ASN A 757 26.26 34.95 4.74
N SER A 758 26.86 35.52 3.70
CA SER A 758 27.04 36.96 3.60
C SER A 758 25.86 37.57 2.85
N VAL A 759 25.17 38.55 3.46
CA VAL A 759 24.03 39.25 2.85
C VAL A 759 24.36 39.70 1.42
N GLU A 760 23.49 39.34 0.49
CA GLU A 760 23.63 39.61 -0.94
C GLU A 760 22.25 39.74 -1.60
N GLN A 761 22.12 40.55 -2.65
CA GLN A 761 20.82 40.78 -3.29
C GLN A 761 20.46 39.61 -4.22
N MET A 762 19.45 38.82 -3.84
CA MET A 762 18.83 37.82 -4.73
C MET A 762 17.91 38.47 -5.77
N TYR A 763 17.80 37.83 -6.93
CA TYR A 763 16.88 38.18 -8.01
C TYR A 763 16.45 36.94 -8.79
N VAL A 764 15.31 37.05 -9.48
CA VAL A 764 14.85 36.11 -10.51
C VAL A 764 14.85 36.81 -11.86
N LYS A 765 15.14 36.06 -12.93
CA LYS A 765 14.91 36.51 -14.30
C LYS A 765 13.99 35.58 -15.07
N VAL A 766 13.10 36.18 -15.85
CA VAL A 766 12.29 35.48 -16.86
C VAL A 766 12.59 36.08 -18.23
N ASN A 767 13.02 35.25 -19.18
CA ASN A 767 13.47 35.67 -20.51
C ASN A 767 14.49 36.85 -20.48
N GLY A 768 15.33 36.90 -19.43
CA GLY A 768 16.35 37.93 -19.22
C GLY A 768 15.87 39.22 -18.56
N SER A 769 14.57 39.41 -18.34
CA SER A 769 14.06 40.51 -17.51
C SER A 769 14.22 40.19 -16.04
N LYS A 770 14.71 41.13 -15.23
CA LYS A 770 15.13 40.92 -13.84
C LYS A 770 14.16 41.55 -12.84
N VAL A 771 13.79 40.80 -11.81
CA VAL A 771 13.05 41.25 -10.63
C VAL A 771 13.88 40.94 -9.39
N LEU A 772 14.06 41.93 -8.52
CA LEU A 772 14.85 41.80 -7.29
C LEU A 772 13.97 41.25 -6.16
N TYR A 773 14.56 40.43 -5.29
CA TYR A 773 13.92 40.03 -4.03
C TYR A 773 13.57 41.27 -3.20
N ASP A 774 12.31 41.37 -2.80
CA ASP A 774 11.70 42.53 -2.15
C ASP A 774 11.43 42.34 -0.65
N GLY A 775 11.80 41.17 -0.09
CA GLY A 775 11.78 40.90 1.35
C GLY A 775 12.99 41.47 2.11
N ASP A 776 13.24 40.99 3.33
CA ASP A 776 14.35 41.48 4.14
C ASP A 776 15.68 40.95 3.60
N SER A 777 16.67 41.83 3.51
CA SER A 777 18.04 41.49 3.15
C SER A 777 18.67 40.43 4.06
N THR A 778 18.15 40.22 5.28
CA THR A 778 18.61 39.16 6.19
C THR A 778 17.90 37.82 6.01
N ASP A 779 16.87 37.71 5.16
CA ASP A 779 16.13 36.45 4.95
C ASP A 779 17.03 35.33 4.41
N MET A 780 18.12 35.70 3.74
CA MET A 780 19.12 34.77 3.21
C MET A 780 20.19 34.39 4.24
N LYS A 781 20.10 34.95 5.45
CA LYS A 781 21.04 34.75 6.56
C LYS A 781 20.33 34.90 7.91
N PRO A 782 19.60 33.86 8.38
CA PRO A 782 18.91 33.89 9.67
C PRO A 782 19.88 34.21 10.82
N ALA A 783 19.60 35.25 11.62
CA ALA A 783 20.54 35.78 12.62
C ALA A 783 20.20 35.48 14.10
N ASP A 784 18.98 35.01 14.39
CA ASP A 784 18.49 34.74 15.75
C ASP A 784 18.43 33.23 16.02
N ILE A 785 18.81 32.76 17.21
CA ILE A 785 18.88 31.33 17.59
C ILE A 785 17.60 30.55 17.27
N MET A 786 16.41 31.16 17.41
CA MET A 786 15.13 30.57 17.00
C MET A 786 15.08 30.22 15.50
N HIS A 787 15.76 31.00 14.67
CA HIS A 787 15.82 30.86 13.22
C HIS A 787 17.14 30.26 12.71
N ILE A 788 18.21 30.20 13.52
CA ILE A 788 19.55 29.74 13.10
C ILE A 788 19.57 28.27 12.70
N GLU A 789 18.81 27.41 13.37
CA GLU A 789 18.91 25.94 13.14
C GLU A 789 17.82 25.39 12.21
N ARG A 790 16.75 26.15 11.92
CA ARG A 790 15.74 25.73 10.92
C ARG A 790 15.32 26.79 9.90
N GLY A 791 15.65 28.07 10.08
CA GLY A 791 15.25 29.20 9.23
C GLY A 791 14.17 28.89 8.20
N LEU A 792 12.91 28.68 8.65
CA LEU A 792 11.82 28.12 7.84
C LEU A 792 11.77 28.69 6.43
N TRP A 793 11.47 27.82 5.48
CA TRP A 793 11.39 28.12 4.06
C TRP A 793 10.58 29.40 3.82
N LYS A 794 11.18 30.31 3.05
CA LYS A 794 10.57 31.58 2.69
C LYS A 794 9.92 31.46 1.34
N LEU A 795 8.65 31.79 1.29
CA LEU A 795 7.89 31.94 0.05
C LEU A 795 8.13 33.32 -0.55
N TRP A 796 8.69 33.37 -1.76
CA TRP A 796 8.74 34.59 -2.54
C TRP A 796 7.72 34.57 -3.68
N ASN A 797 6.72 35.44 -3.58
CA ASN A 797 5.70 35.62 -4.62
C ASN A 797 6.06 36.79 -5.55
N ILE A 798 6.15 36.51 -6.85
CA ILE A 798 6.50 37.48 -7.88
C ILE A 798 5.32 37.65 -8.85
N ASP A 799 4.80 38.87 -8.97
CA ASP A 799 3.83 39.22 -10.02
C ASP A 799 4.49 39.08 -11.39
N LEU A 800 3.99 38.16 -12.23
CA LEU A 800 4.52 37.92 -13.57
C LEU A 800 4.51 39.18 -14.45
N ALA A 801 3.57 40.11 -14.23
CA ALA A 801 3.51 41.36 -14.96
C ALA A 801 4.73 42.26 -14.72
N SER A 802 5.43 42.09 -13.58
CA SER A 802 6.62 42.88 -13.23
C SER A 802 7.82 42.62 -14.15
N PHE A 803 7.88 41.45 -14.79
CA PHE A 803 8.93 41.13 -15.77
C PHE A 803 8.75 41.89 -17.08
N GLY A 804 7.52 42.27 -17.46
CA GLY A 804 7.26 42.99 -18.71
C GLY A 804 7.67 42.23 -19.98
N VAL A 805 7.66 40.90 -19.94
CA VAL A 805 7.98 40.00 -21.07
C VAL A 805 6.72 39.39 -21.68
N ASP A 806 6.87 38.75 -22.85
CA ASP A 806 5.79 37.97 -23.46
C ASP A 806 5.62 36.63 -22.72
N LEU A 807 4.60 36.56 -21.87
CA LEU A 807 4.30 35.38 -21.05
C LEU A 807 3.82 34.17 -21.87
N GLN A 808 3.46 34.34 -23.15
CA GLN A 808 3.04 33.23 -24.03
C GLN A 808 4.22 32.43 -24.60
N SER A 809 5.45 32.90 -24.36
CA SER A 809 6.66 32.27 -24.91
C SER A 809 7.84 32.41 -23.97
N ILE A 810 7.73 31.77 -22.81
CA ILE A 810 8.81 31.72 -21.82
C ILE A 810 9.80 30.63 -22.19
N THR A 811 11.07 31.00 -22.33
CA THR A 811 12.16 30.11 -22.77
C THR A 811 13.25 29.95 -21.72
N LYS A 812 13.29 30.83 -20.72
CA LYS A 812 14.33 30.86 -19.68
C LYS A 812 13.78 31.37 -18.37
N LEU A 813 14.14 30.67 -17.29
CA LEU A 813 14.06 31.12 -15.91
C LEU A 813 15.49 31.16 -15.35
N ALA A 814 15.82 32.15 -14.53
CA ALA A 814 17.10 32.18 -13.82
C ALA A 814 16.92 32.66 -12.39
N ILE A 815 17.74 32.09 -11.50
CA ILE A 815 17.87 32.53 -10.10
C ILE A 815 19.31 33.02 -9.93
N GLY A 816 19.49 34.17 -9.28
CA GLY A 816 20.83 34.72 -9.11
C GLY A 816 20.97 35.71 -7.97
N PHE A 817 22.22 36.06 -7.72
CA PHE A 817 22.69 36.92 -6.65
C PHE A 817 23.64 37.98 -7.20
N GLY A 818 23.57 39.19 -6.63
CA GLY A 818 24.43 40.33 -6.99
C GLY A 818 23.97 41.08 -8.24
N ASP A 819 24.90 41.83 -8.85
CA ASP A 819 24.61 42.68 -10.01
C ASP A 819 25.62 42.47 -11.16
N GLU A 820 25.19 41.73 -12.18
CA GLU A 820 25.98 41.47 -13.40
C GLU A 820 26.44 42.74 -14.15
N THR A 821 25.78 43.88 -13.91
CA THR A 821 26.12 45.16 -14.56
C THR A 821 27.06 46.03 -13.74
N ASN A 822 27.30 45.67 -12.47
CA ASN A 822 28.13 46.42 -11.54
C ASN A 822 28.91 45.47 -10.60
N LEU A 823 29.94 44.82 -11.15
CA LEU A 823 30.76 43.86 -10.42
C LEU A 823 31.62 44.54 -9.35
N THR A 824 31.20 44.43 -8.09
CA THR A 824 31.93 44.86 -6.90
C THR A 824 32.30 43.65 -6.04
N ALA A 825 33.12 43.83 -5.00
CA ALA A 825 33.29 42.79 -3.99
C ALA A 825 31.95 42.55 -3.27
N GLY A 826 31.35 41.37 -3.46
CA GLY A 826 30.10 40.93 -2.84
C GLY A 826 30.27 39.78 -1.86
N GLY A 827 29.14 39.25 -1.39
CA GLY A 827 29.06 38.15 -0.43
C GLY A 827 29.23 36.76 -1.05
N SER A 828 29.31 35.73 -0.21
CA SER A 828 29.25 34.32 -0.61
C SER A 828 28.44 33.52 0.40
N GLY A 829 27.89 32.39 -0.02
CA GLY A 829 27.05 31.53 0.81
C GLY A 829 26.35 30.40 0.06
N VAL A 830 25.42 29.73 0.74
CA VAL A 830 24.56 28.67 0.22
C VAL A 830 23.10 29.00 0.51
N VAL A 831 22.24 28.90 -0.50
CA VAL A 831 20.79 29.03 -0.38
C VAL A 831 20.16 27.82 -1.02
N TYR A 832 19.26 27.15 -0.32
CA TYR A 832 18.49 26.04 -0.83
C TYR A 832 17.24 26.59 -1.53
N PHE A 833 16.88 26.01 -2.66
CA PHE A 833 15.65 26.34 -3.39
C PHE A 833 14.81 25.09 -3.55
N ASP A 834 13.50 25.30 -3.48
CA ASP A 834 12.51 24.25 -3.67
C ASP A 834 11.24 24.86 -4.28
N ASP A 835 10.39 24.02 -4.83
CA ASP A 835 9.02 24.35 -5.25
C ASP A 835 8.87 25.66 -6.03
N ILE A 836 9.30 25.66 -7.29
CA ILE A 836 9.04 26.74 -8.23
C ILE A 836 7.70 26.50 -8.92
N ARG A 837 6.71 27.33 -8.61
CA ARG A 837 5.30 27.09 -8.97
C ARG A 837 4.65 28.34 -9.57
N LEU A 838 3.61 28.16 -10.38
CA LEU A 838 2.80 29.23 -10.97
C LEU A 838 1.37 29.18 -10.44
N TYR A 839 0.86 30.31 -9.98
CA TYR A 839 -0.47 30.41 -9.37
C TYR A 839 -1.36 31.47 -10.04
N PRO A 840 -2.71 31.28 -10.07
CA PRO A 840 -3.67 32.30 -10.50
C PRO A 840 -3.72 33.55 -9.61
N SER A 841 -3.33 33.40 -8.34
CA SER A 841 -3.20 34.44 -7.32
C SER A 841 -2.06 34.10 -6.38
N ALA A 842 -1.45 35.09 -5.74
CA ALA A 842 -0.36 34.84 -4.80
C ALA A 842 -0.86 33.90 -3.68
N PRO A 843 -0.20 32.74 -3.46
CA PRO A 843 -0.45 31.95 -2.27
C PRO A 843 -0.10 32.79 -1.04
N GLU A 844 -0.88 32.65 0.02
CA GLU A 844 -0.55 33.29 1.30
C GLU A 844 0.71 32.62 1.87
N PRO A 845 1.63 33.40 2.48
CA PRO A 845 2.74 32.80 3.21
C PRO A 845 2.20 31.95 4.37
N PRO A 846 2.88 30.85 4.73
CA PRO A 846 2.45 30.05 5.86
C PRO A 846 2.31 30.87 7.14
N GLU A 847 1.26 30.60 7.91
CA GLU A 847 1.05 31.14 9.24
C GLU A 847 1.94 30.39 10.24
N GLU A 848 2.97 31.07 10.74
CA GLU A 848 3.86 30.54 11.78
C GLU A 848 3.60 31.21 13.14
N ILE A 849 3.39 30.39 14.16
CA ILE A 849 3.26 30.83 15.56
C ILE A 849 4.49 30.37 16.33
N TRP A 850 5.30 31.35 16.72
CA TRP A 850 6.52 31.15 17.48
C TRP A 850 6.28 31.32 18.98
N LEU A 851 6.65 30.30 19.75
CA LEU A 851 6.50 30.29 21.21
C LEU A 851 7.82 29.86 21.86
N GLU A 852 8.25 30.63 22.87
CA GLU A 852 9.34 30.24 23.77
C GLU A 852 8.80 29.23 24.79
N ALA A 853 9.50 28.12 25.02
CA ALA A 853 9.01 27.06 25.88
C ALA A 853 8.91 27.51 27.36
N GLU A 854 9.80 28.36 27.82
CA GLU A 854 9.76 28.97 29.15
C GLU A 854 8.62 29.99 29.32
N ALA A 855 8.00 30.43 28.22
CA ALA A 855 6.91 31.40 28.21
C ALA A 855 5.50 30.77 28.29
N ALA A 856 5.39 29.52 28.75
CA ALA A 856 4.11 28.83 28.90
C ALA A 856 3.08 29.68 29.67
N SER A 857 1.85 29.76 29.14
CA SER A 857 0.72 30.44 29.79
C SER A 857 0.37 29.82 31.14
N THR A 858 0.61 28.51 31.29
CA THR A 858 0.59 27.80 32.58
C THR A 858 1.79 26.86 32.62
N MET A 859 2.63 27.00 33.64
CA MET A 859 3.75 26.10 33.90
C MET A 859 3.43 25.18 35.08
N GLY A 860 3.47 23.88 34.85
CA GLY A 860 3.34 22.86 35.88
C GLY A 860 4.41 23.03 36.97
N ALA A 861 4.02 22.82 38.24
CA ALA A 861 4.90 23.09 39.38
C ALA A 861 6.15 22.19 39.47
N SER A 862 6.19 21.09 38.71
CA SER A 862 7.30 20.14 38.65
C SER A 862 8.20 20.33 37.42
N LEU A 863 7.76 21.06 36.39
CA LEU A 863 8.63 21.46 35.28
C LEU A 863 9.63 22.51 35.76
N ARG A 864 10.89 22.37 35.34
CA ARG A 864 11.97 23.29 35.70
C ARG A 864 12.31 24.20 34.53
N ILE A 865 12.79 25.40 34.85
CA ILE A 865 13.34 26.37 33.89
C ILE A 865 14.85 26.46 34.15
N TYR A 866 15.64 26.41 33.09
CA TYR A 866 17.10 26.43 33.13
C TYR A 866 17.63 27.65 32.39
N ASP A 867 18.67 28.29 32.93
CA ASP A 867 19.38 29.37 32.25
C ASP A 867 20.45 28.76 31.32
N ASP A 868 20.35 28.99 30.01
CA ASP A 868 21.29 28.51 29.00
C ASP A 868 21.45 29.56 27.89
N PRO A 869 22.63 30.16 27.69
CA PRO A 869 22.82 31.15 26.63
C PRO A 869 22.74 30.58 25.20
N THR A 870 22.67 29.25 25.04
CA THR A 870 22.48 28.57 23.75
C THR A 870 21.01 28.27 23.41
N SER A 871 20.13 28.45 24.39
CA SER A 871 18.68 28.46 24.23
C SER A 871 18.19 29.73 23.55
N SER A 872 17.05 29.66 22.86
CA SER A 872 16.28 30.86 22.53
C SER A 872 15.83 31.53 23.83
N GLY A 873 15.70 32.87 23.81
CA GLY A 873 15.43 33.63 25.04
C GLY A 873 16.51 33.57 26.16
N GLY A 874 17.52 32.69 26.04
CA GLY A 874 18.51 32.38 27.07
C GLY A 874 18.03 31.41 28.15
N GLN A 875 16.86 30.77 27.97
CA GLN A 875 16.27 29.83 28.93
C GLN A 875 15.52 28.69 28.22
N HIS A 876 15.38 27.53 28.86
CA HIS A 876 14.56 26.41 28.36
C HIS A 876 13.86 25.68 29.52
N ILE A 877 12.96 24.74 29.20
CA ILE A 877 12.24 23.94 30.19
C ILE A 877 12.55 22.46 30.08
N GLY A 878 12.29 21.69 31.15
CA GLY A 878 12.38 20.23 31.07
C GLY A 878 12.33 19.49 32.39
N SER A 879 12.68 18.21 32.33
CA SER A 879 12.82 17.27 33.46
C SER A 879 14.29 16.92 33.73
N GLU A 880 14.58 16.38 34.91
CA GLU A 880 15.91 15.88 35.30
C GLU A 880 15.88 14.35 35.42
N ASP A 881 17.04 13.72 35.25
CA ASP A 881 17.24 12.30 35.56
C ASP A 881 16.74 11.95 36.96
N GLY A 882 15.89 10.92 37.05
CA GLY A 882 15.31 10.45 38.31
C GLY A 882 13.94 11.04 38.65
N ASP A 883 13.38 11.89 37.79
CA ASP A 883 11.97 12.31 37.88
C ASP A 883 10.97 11.21 37.45
N GLY A 884 11.49 10.08 36.94
CA GLY A 884 10.74 8.88 36.54
C GLY A 884 10.12 9.00 35.14
N ASP A 885 9.59 7.89 34.61
CA ASP A 885 9.00 7.89 33.26
C ASP A 885 7.49 7.57 33.30
N ASP A 886 6.76 8.24 32.42
CA ASP A 886 5.31 8.25 32.28
C ASP A 886 4.92 7.62 30.91
N ASN A 887 5.47 6.43 30.67
CA ASN A 887 5.53 5.75 29.35
C ASN A 887 4.18 5.47 28.68
N SER A 888 3.12 5.26 29.46
CA SER A 888 1.81 4.78 28.95
C SER A 888 0.62 5.65 29.34
N THR A 889 0.85 6.69 30.16
CA THR A 889 -0.18 7.66 30.55
C THR A 889 0.48 9.01 30.78
N PRO A 890 -0.09 10.12 30.30
CA PRO A 890 0.43 11.44 30.60
C PRO A 890 0.44 11.72 32.11
N PRO A 891 1.42 12.46 32.61
CA PRO A 891 1.55 12.76 34.03
C PRO A 891 0.46 13.73 34.50
N GLY A 892 0.44 14.00 35.82
CA GLY A 892 -0.45 15.01 36.39
C GLY A 892 -0.15 16.43 35.91
N VAL A 893 -1.09 17.36 36.18
CA VAL A 893 -1.00 18.78 35.77
C VAL A 893 0.26 19.50 36.27
N GLU A 894 0.93 18.98 37.29
CA GLU A 894 2.21 19.47 37.76
C GLU A 894 3.36 19.31 36.75
N TRP A 895 3.20 18.45 35.74
CA TRP A 895 4.19 18.18 34.69
C TRP A 895 3.75 18.69 33.29
N ILE A 896 2.70 19.51 33.23
CA ILE A 896 2.15 20.03 31.97
C ILE A 896 2.53 21.50 31.81
N ALA A 897 3.10 21.86 30.65
CA ALA A 897 3.20 23.23 30.16
C ALA A 897 2.08 23.47 29.15
N ALA A 898 1.34 24.57 29.32
CA ALA A 898 0.24 24.94 28.43
C ALA A 898 0.49 26.31 27.80
N TYR A 899 0.32 26.40 26.48
CA TYR A 899 0.60 27.60 25.68
C TYR A 899 -0.67 28.03 24.95
N ASN A 900 -1.10 29.27 25.15
CA ASN A 900 -2.22 29.82 24.41
C ASN A 900 -1.74 30.44 23.10
N PHE A 901 -2.45 30.17 22.02
CA PHE A 901 -2.18 30.71 20.70
C PHE A 901 -3.47 30.94 19.92
N ASP A 902 -3.43 31.77 18.88
CA ASP A 902 -4.55 32.05 17.98
C ASP A 902 -4.15 31.65 16.56
N VAL A 903 -5.06 31.05 15.79
CA VAL A 903 -4.86 30.68 14.37
C VAL A 903 -5.97 31.23 13.47
N ALA A 904 -5.68 31.41 12.19
CA ALA A 904 -6.69 31.74 11.17
C ALA A 904 -7.66 30.58 10.89
N GLY A 905 -7.30 29.36 11.29
CA GLY A 905 -8.08 28.14 11.11
C GLY A 905 -7.64 27.40 9.85
N GLY A 906 -7.43 26.09 9.98
CA GLY A 906 -6.72 25.30 8.98
C GLY A 906 -6.16 24.01 9.58
N THR A 907 -5.27 23.35 8.86
CA THR A 907 -4.52 22.19 9.36
C THR A 907 -3.10 22.64 9.69
N TYR A 908 -2.64 22.34 10.90
CA TYR A 908 -1.33 22.77 11.39
C TYR A 908 -0.50 21.57 11.83
N LYS A 909 0.83 21.65 11.63
CA LYS A 909 1.82 20.78 12.28
C LYS A 909 2.54 21.53 13.41
N ILE A 910 3.25 20.78 14.25
CA ILE A 910 4.00 21.31 15.39
C ILE A 910 5.45 20.89 15.28
N LEU A 911 6.37 21.80 15.53
CA LEU A 911 7.81 21.56 15.60
C LEU A 911 8.31 21.95 16.98
N PHE A 912 9.23 21.16 17.53
CA PHE A 912 9.93 21.45 18.78
C PHE A 912 11.40 21.67 18.52
N ARG A 913 11.94 22.76 19.09
CA ARG A 913 13.37 22.87 19.35
C ARG A 913 13.64 22.23 20.69
N ALA A 914 14.29 21.08 20.66
CA ALA A 914 14.50 20.27 21.84
C ALA A 914 15.91 19.69 21.84
N GLN A 915 16.29 19.16 22.99
CA GLN A 915 17.58 18.51 23.19
C GLN A 915 17.35 17.19 23.88
N GLN A 916 17.93 16.13 23.32
CA GLN A 916 18.10 14.88 24.02
C GLN A 916 19.24 15.03 25.03
N ALA A 917 18.94 15.19 26.32
CA ALA A 917 19.96 15.04 27.34
C ALA A 917 20.15 13.55 27.66
N ASN A 918 19.07 12.85 28.01
CA ASN A 918 19.10 11.42 28.32
C ASN A 918 17.97 10.57 27.72
N SER A 919 16.84 11.20 27.38
CA SER A 919 15.68 10.57 26.74
C SER A 919 15.14 11.50 25.65
N ASP A 920 14.12 11.07 24.90
CA ASP A 920 13.77 11.68 23.61
C ASP A 920 12.25 11.85 23.38
N SER A 921 11.43 11.82 24.43
CA SER A 921 9.98 11.80 24.25
C SER A 921 9.15 12.77 25.10
N PHE A 922 8.07 13.26 24.48
CA PHE A 922 7.06 14.13 25.08
C PHE A 922 5.64 13.61 24.83
N TRP A 923 4.72 14.00 25.72
CA TRP A 923 3.29 13.94 25.43
C TRP A 923 2.84 15.27 24.83
N VAL A 924 2.07 15.25 23.75
CA VAL A 924 1.60 16.45 23.05
C VAL A 924 0.10 16.36 22.75
N ARG A 925 -0.65 17.46 22.91
CA ARG A 925 -2.02 17.58 22.39
C ARG A 925 -2.47 19.03 22.21
N ILE A 926 -3.48 19.21 21.36
CA ILE A 926 -4.31 20.42 21.29
C ILE A 926 -5.76 20.00 21.60
N PRO A 927 -6.27 20.19 22.84
CA PRO A 927 -7.58 19.65 23.24
C PRO A 927 -8.77 20.16 22.42
N SER A 928 -8.61 21.30 21.75
CA SER A 928 -9.63 21.94 20.91
C SER A 928 -9.58 21.56 19.44
N ALA A 929 -8.65 20.70 19.01
CA ALA A 929 -8.57 20.26 17.62
C ALA A 929 -9.86 19.52 17.23
N THR A 930 -10.39 19.81 16.03
CA THR A 930 -11.60 19.14 15.53
C THR A 930 -11.28 17.77 14.94
N SER A 931 -10.06 17.58 14.46
CA SER A 931 -9.50 16.32 13.98
C SER A 931 -7.99 16.34 14.08
N GLN A 932 -7.40 15.15 14.17
CA GLN A 932 -5.97 14.89 14.04
C GLN A 932 -5.78 13.55 13.34
N ASN A 933 -4.65 13.37 12.66
CA ASN A 933 -4.37 12.14 11.89
C ASN A 933 -4.16 10.90 12.77
N LEU A 934 -3.53 11.06 13.94
CA LEU A 934 -3.35 9.97 14.92
C LEU A 934 -3.79 10.37 16.32
N GLU A 935 -4.23 9.39 17.11
CA GLU A 935 -4.37 9.50 18.56
C GLU A 935 -3.63 8.32 19.20
N ASP A 936 -3.16 8.52 20.44
CA ASP A 936 -2.60 7.43 21.20
C ASP A 936 -3.62 6.29 21.39
N GLN A 937 -3.27 5.10 20.92
CA GLN A 937 -4.16 3.93 20.94
C GLN A 937 -4.55 3.49 22.36
N ASP A 938 -3.72 3.78 23.37
CA ASP A 938 -3.97 3.47 24.77
C ASP A 938 -4.87 4.55 25.43
N LEU A 939 -5.04 5.71 24.79
CA LEU A 939 -5.80 6.86 25.30
C LEU A 939 -6.78 7.46 24.27
N PRO A 940 -7.67 6.65 23.68
CA PRO A 940 -8.58 7.11 22.64
C PRO A 940 -9.53 8.20 23.14
N GLY A 941 -9.73 9.23 22.31
CA GLY A 941 -10.60 10.38 22.56
C GLY A 941 -10.03 11.42 23.53
N THR A 942 -8.74 11.36 23.84
CA THR A 942 -8.08 12.32 24.74
C THR A 942 -7.26 13.40 24.02
N GLY A 943 -7.04 13.24 22.71
CA GLY A 943 -6.18 14.07 21.87
C GLY A 943 -4.67 13.89 22.10
N TRP A 944 -4.25 13.09 23.08
CA TRP A 944 -2.82 12.86 23.36
C TRP A 944 -2.15 12.01 22.29
N VAL A 945 -0.91 12.37 21.98
CA VAL A 945 0.03 11.57 21.19
C VAL A 945 1.39 11.51 21.88
N ARG A 946 2.13 10.43 21.60
CA ARG A 946 3.52 10.28 22.00
C ARG A 946 4.40 10.83 20.90
N PHE A 947 5.06 11.95 21.16
CA PHE A 947 6.23 12.29 20.38
C PHE A 947 7.37 11.42 20.89
N ASP A 948 7.69 10.36 20.14
CA ASP A 948 8.64 9.31 20.55
C ASP A 948 9.83 9.31 19.59
N ALA A 949 11.04 9.04 20.08
CA ALA A 949 12.26 8.95 19.25
C ALA A 949 12.62 10.22 18.47
N MET A 950 12.52 11.41 19.08
CA MET A 950 12.92 12.70 18.50
C MET A 950 14.30 12.63 17.81
N ASP A 951 14.43 13.06 16.55
CA ASP A 951 15.67 12.99 15.77
C ASP A 951 16.52 14.28 15.89
N VAL A 952 17.04 14.53 17.10
CA VAL A 952 17.98 15.65 17.36
C VAL A 952 19.31 15.15 17.95
N PRO A 953 20.46 15.77 17.63
CA PRO A 953 21.74 15.31 18.15
C PRO A 953 21.81 15.41 19.69
N ARG A 954 22.28 14.34 20.33
CA ARG A 954 22.37 14.29 21.80
C ARG A 954 23.31 15.35 22.36
N GLY A 955 22.80 16.17 23.27
CA GLY A 955 23.57 17.26 23.89
C GLY A 955 23.74 18.49 23.01
N GLU A 956 22.99 18.59 21.90
CA GLU A 956 22.88 19.78 21.06
C GLU A 956 21.40 20.13 20.90
N TRP A 957 21.10 21.40 20.61
CA TRP A 957 19.75 21.80 20.26
C TRP A 957 19.48 21.43 18.81
N GLY A 958 18.29 20.91 18.54
CA GLY A 958 17.83 20.61 17.19
C GLY A 958 16.33 20.80 17.09
N TRP A 959 15.85 20.94 15.85
CA TRP A 959 14.44 21.04 15.56
C TRP A 959 13.91 19.76 14.97
N ASP A 960 12.80 19.30 15.51
CA ASP A 960 12.12 18.13 15.00
C ASP A 960 10.62 18.33 14.94
N GLU A 961 9.98 17.64 13.98
CA GLU A 961 8.54 17.65 13.82
C GLU A 961 7.92 16.73 14.86
N VAL A 962 6.80 17.13 15.44
CA VAL A 962 6.06 16.26 16.34
C VAL A 962 5.46 15.14 15.50
N TYR A 963 6.02 13.94 15.59
CA TYR A 963 5.47 12.74 14.98
C TYR A 963 5.09 11.70 16.04
N SER A 964 4.21 10.76 15.69
CA SER A 964 3.81 9.67 16.58
C SER A 964 3.84 8.32 15.88
N GLU A 965 4.07 7.25 16.64
CA GLU A 965 4.02 5.89 16.10
C GLU A 965 2.61 5.57 15.58
N MET A 966 2.49 5.20 14.31
CA MET A 966 1.22 4.74 13.72
C MET A 966 0.68 3.50 14.45
N SER A 967 1.59 2.65 14.94
CA SER A 967 1.26 1.47 15.71
C SER A 967 2.42 0.98 16.57
N ARG A 968 2.06 0.47 17.75
CA ARG A 968 3.02 0.12 18.80
C ARG A 968 4.11 -0.83 18.31
N GLY A 969 5.35 -0.37 18.34
CA GLY A 969 6.53 -1.22 18.07
C GLY A 969 6.80 -1.51 16.60
N MET A 970 6.11 -0.84 15.66
CA MET A 970 6.44 -0.91 14.23
C MET A 970 7.54 0.08 13.80
N GLN A 971 7.95 1.03 14.65
CA GLN A 971 8.87 2.14 14.29
C GLN A 971 8.49 2.86 12.99
N VAL A 972 7.18 2.93 12.71
CA VAL A 972 6.63 3.74 11.62
C VAL A 972 6.00 4.96 12.26
N TYR A 973 6.57 6.12 11.97
CA TYR A 973 6.18 7.40 12.53
C TYR A 973 5.40 8.20 11.50
N GLU A 974 4.41 8.96 11.97
CA GLU A 974 3.65 9.90 11.16
C GLU A 974 3.73 11.29 11.79
N VAL A 975 4.05 12.30 10.98
CA VAL A 975 4.03 13.70 11.41
C VAL A 975 2.61 14.08 11.81
N MET A 976 2.46 14.69 12.98
CA MET A 976 1.15 15.03 13.53
C MET A 976 0.57 16.26 12.85
N SER A 977 -0.66 16.13 12.37
CA SER A 977 -1.45 17.24 11.82
C SER A 977 -2.72 17.45 12.64
N TYR A 978 -3.04 18.71 12.90
CA TYR A 978 -4.18 19.12 13.72
C TYR A 978 -5.06 20.09 12.94
N THR A 979 -6.32 19.74 12.72
CA THR A 979 -7.30 20.66 12.14
C THR A 979 -7.88 21.53 13.24
N LEU A 980 -7.69 22.84 13.12
CA LEU A 980 -8.09 23.85 14.10
C LEU A 980 -9.10 24.82 13.48
N PRO A 981 -10.22 25.15 14.15
CA PRO A 981 -11.08 26.25 13.73
C PRO A 981 -10.39 27.60 13.98
N ALA A 982 -10.82 28.66 13.31
CA ALA A 982 -10.28 30.00 13.56
C ALA A 982 -10.49 30.46 15.02
N GLY A 983 -9.44 30.98 15.66
CA GLY A 983 -9.49 31.57 17.00
C GLY A 983 -8.50 30.96 18.00
N ALA A 984 -8.86 31.04 19.29
CA ALA A 984 -7.96 30.73 20.40
C ALA A 984 -7.91 29.24 20.73
N HIS A 985 -6.70 28.73 20.91
CA HIS A 985 -6.37 27.35 21.25
C HIS A 985 -5.34 27.27 22.38
N THR A 986 -5.19 26.06 22.90
CA THR A 986 -4.16 25.74 23.89
C THR A 986 -3.40 24.51 23.44
N LEU A 987 -2.08 24.62 23.33
CA LEU A 987 -1.16 23.51 23.18
C LEU A 987 -0.75 23.04 24.57
N GLU A 988 -0.91 21.75 24.85
CA GLU A 988 -0.44 21.12 26.08
C GLU A 988 0.71 20.18 25.76
N ILE A 989 1.83 20.39 26.45
CA ILE A 989 3.02 19.54 26.38
C ILE A 989 3.28 19.00 27.78
N ALA A 990 3.42 17.69 27.91
CA ALA A 990 3.74 17.05 29.17
C ALA A 990 5.01 16.22 29.07
N LYS A 991 5.72 16.13 30.19
CA LYS A 991 6.84 15.20 30.36
C LYS A 991 6.37 13.77 30.06
N ARG A 992 7.13 13.03 29.25
CA ARG A 992 6.97 11.57 29.12
C ARG A 992 8.13 10.85 29.79
N GLU A 993 9.36 11.19 29.45
CA GLU A 993 10.56 10.60 30.06
C GLU A 993 11.36 11.59 30.90
N ASP A 994 12.32 11.09 31.65
CA ASP A 994 13.29 11.92 32.36
C ASP A 994 14.38 12.48 31.44
N GLY A 995 14.93 13.64 31.78
CA GLY A 995 16.02 14.26 31.02
C GLY A 995 15.66 14.72 29.60
N VAL A 996 14.40 15.13 29.38
CA VAL A 996 13.94 15.79 28.14
C VAL A 996 13.91 17.30 28.31
N LEU A 997 14.43 18.04 27.34
CA LEU A 997 14.57 19.49 27.35
C LEU A 997 13.90 20.11 26.11
N LEU A 998 13.14 21.18 26.32
CA LEU A 998 12.38 21.90 25.28
C LEU A 998 12.66 23.40 25.39
N ASP A 999 12.95 24.01 24.25
CA ASP A 999 13.42 25.39 24.13
C ASP A 999 12.44 26.29 23.39
N ALA A 1000 12.01 25.87 22.20
CA ALA A 1000 11.08 26.64 21.38
C ALA A 1000 10.07 25.74 20.68
N ILE A 1001 8.95 26.33 20.28
CA ILE A 1001 7.85 25.65 19.60
C ILE A 1001 7.42 26.49 18.39
N VAL A 1002 7.20 25.82 17.28
CA VAL A 1002 6.51 26.40 16.12
C VAL A 1002 5.22 25.63 15.86
N ILE A 1003 4.14 26.36 15.62
CA ILE A 1003 2.89 25.83 15.09
C ILE A 1003 2.71 26.47 13.72
N THR A 1004 2.61 25.67 12.66
CA THR A 1004 2.56 26.17 11.28
C THR A 1004 1.52 25.44 10.44
N ASP A 1005 0.84 26.15 9.53
CA ASP A 1005 -0.04 25.57 8.51
C ASP A 1005 0.70 25.16 7.24
N ASP A 1006 2.02 25.38 7.20
CA ASP A 1006 2.91 24.72 6.25
C ASP A 1006 2.98 23.23 6.60
N VAL A 1007 2.26 22.38 5.86
CA VAL A 1007 2.19 20.94 6.15
C VAL A 1007 3.02 20.10 5.19
N ASP A 1008 3.59 20.73 4.15
CA ASP A 1008 4.45 20.08 3.17
C ASP A 1008 5.82 19.69 3.76
#